data_AF-A0A8C9GQK9-F1
#
_entry.id   AF-A0A8C9GQK9-F1
#
_cell.length_a   1.000
_cell.length_b   1.000
_cell.length_c   1.000
_cell.angle_alpha   90.00
_cell.angle_beta   90.00
_cell.angle_gamma   90.00
#
_symmetry.space_group_name_H-M   'P 1'
#
loop_
_entity.id
_entity.type
_entity.pdbx_description
1 polymer ?
#
loop_
_entity_poly.entity_id
_entity_poly.type
_entity_poly.pdbx_seq_one_letter_code
_entity_poly.pdbx_strand_id
1 'polypeptide(L)'
;MSFPKAPLKRFNDPSGCAPSPGAYDVKTSEVLKGPVSFQKSQRFKQQKESKQNLNVDKDTTLPASARKVKSSESKKESQKNDKDLKILEKEIRVLLQERGAQDRRIQDLETELEKMEARLNAALREKTSLSANNATLEKQLIELTRTNELLKSKFSENGNQKNLRILSLELMKLRNKRETKMKSMMAKQEGMEMKLQVTQRSLEESQGKIAQLEGKLVSIEKEKIDEKSETEKLLEYIEEISCASDQVEKYKLDVAQLEENLKEKNDEILSLKQSLEENIVILSKQVEDLNAKCQLLEKEKEEHVNRNREHNENLNAEMQNLKQKLILEQQEREKLQQKQLQVDSLLQQEKELSSSLHQKLCSFQEEMVKEKNLFEEELKQALDELDKLQQKEEQAERLVKQLEEEAKSRAEELKLLEGKLKGKEAELEKSSAAHTQATLLFQEKYNSTVQSLEDVTAQFERMLLDLQTKSALKETEIKEITVSFLQTITDLQNQLKQQEEDSRKQLEDEEGRKAGKENTTAELTEEINKWRLLYEELYNKTKPFQLQLDAFEAEKQALLNEHGAAQEQLNKIRDSYAKLLGHQNLKQKIKHVVKLKDENSQLKSEVSKLRCQLAKKKQSETKLQEELNKVLGIKHFDPSKAFHHESKENFALKTPLKEGSTNCY
;
A
#
# COMPACT_ATOMS: atom_id res chain seq x y z
N MET A 1 -124.81 25.30 26.62
CA MET A 1 -124.75 25.11 28.09
C MET A 1 -124.00 26.27 28.74
N SER A 2 -124.37 26.60 29.97
CA SER A 2 -123.68 27.40 31.00
C SER A 2 -122.27 27.99 30.75
N PHE A 3 -122.12 29.28 31.07
CA PHE A 3 -120.86 29.96 31.42
C PHE A 3 -120.27 29.46 32.76
N PRO A 4 -119.01 29.80 33.10
CA PRO A 4 -118.78 30.98 33.94
C PRO A 4 -117.90 32.07 33.29
N LYS A 5 -117.76 33.22 33.96
CA LYS A 5 -117.22 34.49 33.44
C LYS A 5 -116.34 35.18 34.49
N ALA A 6 -115.50 36.12 34.03
CA ALA A 6 -114.97 37.27 34.79
C ALA A 6 -113.91 36.96 35.88
N PRO A 7 -113.10 37.95 36.33
CA PRO A 7 -113.20 39.39 36.08
C PRO A 7 -112.07 40.05 35.27
N LEU A 8 -112.42 41.16 34.62
CA LEU A 8 -111.49 42.16 34.10
C LEU A 8 -111.25 43.25 35.16
N LYS A 9 -110.14 43.98 35.03
CA LYS A 9 -110.16 45.43 35.24
C LYS A 9 -109.34 46.13 34.15
N ARG A 10 -109.57 47.42 33.95
CA ARG A 10 -109.17 48.18 32.74
C ARG A 10 -108.14 49.27 33.04
N PHE A 11 -107.60 49.79 31.93
CA PHE A 11 -106.84 51.02 31.75
C PHE A 11 -107.23 52.21 32.66
N ASN A 12 -106.22 53.07 32.85
CA ASN A 12 -106.19 54.45 33.37
C ASN A 12 -105.91 54.67 34.87
N ASP A 13 -105.08 55.72 35.06
CA ASP A 13 -104.82 56.57 36.23
C ASP A 13 -103.84 56.13 37.35
N PRO A 14 -103.08 57.09 37.94
CA PRO A 14 -101.62 56.91 38.02
C PRO A 14 -100.90 57.37 39.31
N SER A 15 -99.63 56.98 39.40
CA SER A 15 -98.56 57.60 40.22
C SER A 15 -97.23 57.28 39.51
N GLY A 16 -96.31 58.20 39.20
CA GLY A 16 -95.72 59.20 40.09
C GLY A 16 -94.30 58.70 40.44
N CYS A 17 -93.19 59.36 40.13
CA CYS A 17 -92.97 60.76 39.73
C CYS A 17 -91.92 60.90 38.61
N ALA A 18 -91.89 62.07 37.98
CA ALA A 18 -90.77 62.56 37.16
C ALA A 18 -90.38 63.98 37.64
N PRO A 19 -89.18 64.45 37.27
CA PRO A 19 -89.01 65.83 36.84
C PRO A 19 -89.05 65.93 35.31
N SER A 20 -89.77 66.91 34.77
CA SER A 20 -89.91 67.10 33.32
C SER A 20 -88.61 67.65 32.69
N PRO A 21 -88.33 67.34 31.41
CA PRO A 21 -87.25 68.00 30.66
C PRO A 21 -87.46 69.52 30.66
N GLY A 22 -86.48 70.26 31.19
CA GLY A 22 -86.58 71.70 31.48
C GLY A 22 -86.32 72.07 32.96
N ALA A 23 -86.28 71.10 33.87
CA ALA A 23 -86.00 71.31 35.30
C ALA A 23 -84.50 71.24 35.70
N TYR A 24 -83.57 71.29 34.73
CA TYR A 24 -82.12 71.29 34.98
C TYR A 24 -81.54 72.67 34.59
N ASP A 25 -81.06 73.41 35.59
CA ASP A 25 -80.32 74.66 35.38
C ASP A 25 -78.89 74.36 34.91
N VAL A 26 -78.32 75.23 34.07
CA VAL A 26 -77.12 74.95 33.27
C VAL A 26 -76.06 76.03 33.48
N LYS A 27 -75.41 76.04 34.66
CA LYS A 27 -74.18 76.82 34.92
C LYS A 27 -73.17 76.11 35.83
N THR A 28 -71.89 76.48 35.63
CA THR A 28 -70.67 76.22 36.42
C THR A 28 -70.08 74.80 36.54
N SER A 29 -68.97 74.61 35.80
CA SER A 29 -67.63 74.22 36.29
C SER A 29 -67.20 72.77 36.60
N GLU A 30 -66.11 72.40 35.89
CA GLU A 30 -64.88 71.71 36.33
C GLU A 30 -64.68 70.16 36.31
N VAL A 31 -63.87 69.75 35.32
CA VAL A 31 -62.65 68.90 35.39
C VAL A 31 -62.75 67.40 35.76
N LEU A 32 -62.66 66.59 34.69
CA LEU A 32 -61.82 65.38 34.50
C LEU A 32 -61.27 64.62 35.73
N LYS A 33 -61.67 63.34 35.88
CA LYS A 33 -60.83 62.26 36.46
C LYS A 33 -61.01 60.96 35.67
N GLY A 34 -59.92 60.18 35.53
CA GLY A 34 -59.86 58.95 34.73
C GLY A 34 -60.37 57.69 35.44
N PRO A 35 -60.47 56.55 34.72
CA PRO A 35 -61.06 55.32 35.24
C PRO A 35 -60.15 54.56 36.23
N VAL A 36 -60.78 53.97 37.26
CA VAL A 36 -60.13 53.16 38.29
C VAL A 36 -60.39 51.66 38.05
N SER A 37 -59.47 50.81 38.51
CA SER A 37 -59.49 49.35 38.34
C SER A 37 -60.44 48.61 39.30
N PHE A 38 -60.71 47.33 38.99
CA PHE A 38 -61.27 46.35 39.93
C PHE A 38 -60.40 45.08 39.98
N GLN A 39 -60.43 44.36 41.11
CA GLN A 39 -59.39 43.39 41.48
C GLN A 39 -59.92 42.04 42.00
N LYS A 40 -59.61 40.97 41.24
CA LYS A 40 -59.38 39.55 41.63
C LYS A 40 -60.44 38.77 42.45
N SER A 41 -60.79 37.60 41.92
CA SER A 41 -60.83 36.31 42.65
C SER A 41 -59.83 35.35 41.94
N GLN A 42 -58.86 34.72 42.60
CA GLN A 42 -58.92 33.57 43.54
C GLN A 42 -59.40 32.24 42.93
N ARG A 43 -58.49 31.45 42.32
CA ARG A 43 -58.63 29.97 42.27
C ARG A 43 -57.35 29.13 42.07
N PHE A 44 -56.15 29.65 42.34
CA PHE A 44 -54.95 28.81 42.36
C PHE A 44 -54.89 27.91 43.61
N LYS A 45 -54.61 26.62 43.39
CA LYS A 45 -53.85 25.77 44.34
C LYS A 45 -52.67 25.17 43.60
N GLN A 46 -51.52 25.11 44.26
CA GLN A 46 -50.27 24.52 43.76
C GLN A 46 -49.98 23.20 44.47
N GLN A 47 -49.13 22.39 43.84
CA GLN A 47 -47.95 21.72 44.43
C GLN A 47 -46.89 21.62 43.30
N LYS A 48 -45.57 21.55 43.51
CA LYS A 48 -44.57 22.03 44.52
C LYS A 48 -43.20 21.68 43.84
N GLU A 49 -42.00 22.21 44.13
CA GLU A 49 -41.34 22.71 45.34
C GLU A 49 -40.12 23.57 44.90
N SER A 50 -39.86 24.77 45.46
CA SER A 50 -38.76 25.09 46.42
C SER A 50 -37.30 24.99 45.88
N LYS A 51 -36.34 25.89 46.16
CA LYS A 51 -36.24 26.96 47.20
C LYS A 51 -34.99 27.86 46.97
N GLN A 52 -35.05 29.14 47.41
CA GLN A 52 -33.91 30.02 47.84
C GLN A 52 -32.81 30.42 46.81
N ASN A 53 -32.00 31.49 46.99
CA ASN A 53 -32.24 32.87 47.47
C ASN A 53 -31.00 33.78 47.20
N LEU A 54 -31.13 35.11 47.36
CA LEU A 54 -30.08 36.13 47.65
C LEU A 54 -29.11 36.67 46.55
N ASN A 55 -29.23 37.99 46.33
CA ASN A 55 -28.20 39.06 46.40
C ASN A 55 -26.96 39.21 45.45
N VAL A 56 -27.01 40.34 44.69
CA VAL A 56 -26.14 41.55 44.80
C VAL A 56 -24.81 41.69 44.01
N ASP A 57 -24.75 42.86 43.35
CA ASP A 57 -23.64 43.74 42.93
C ASP A 57 -22.82 43.60 41.63
N LYS A 58 -22.24 44.77 41.30
CA LYS A 58 -21.26 45.09 40.25
C LYS A 58 -19.86 44.54 40.66
N ASP A 59 -18.76 44.66 39.91
CA ASP A 59 -18.35 45.70 38.97
C ASP A 59 -17.10 45.28 38.13
N THR A 60 -16.76 46.09 37.13
CA THR A 60 -15.41 46.36 36.57
C THR A 60 -14.60 45.29 35.79
N THR A 61 -13.88 45.81 34.78
CA THR A 61 -12.55 45.44 34.24
C THR A 61 -12.39 44.55 33.00
N LEU A 62 -11.62 45.10 32.04
CA LEU A 62 -10.82 44.37 31.04
C LEU A 62 -9.64 43.64 31.72
N PRO A 63 -8.93 42.74 31.02
CA PRO A 63 -7.60 43.17 30.55
C PRO A 63 -7.19 42.59 29.18
N ALA A 64 -6.01 43.00 28.71
CA ALA A 64 -5.35 42.49 27.51
C ALA A 64 -3.92 41.96 27.83
N SER A 65 -3.25 41.44 26.79
CA SER A 65 -1.80 41.16 26.70
C SER A 65 -1.30 39.72 26.96
N ALA A 66 -1.23 38.98 25.86
CA ALA A 66 -0.09 38.19 25.36
C ALA A 66 0.89 37.46 26.32
N ARG A 67 1.19 36.19 25.96
CA ARG A 67 2.58 35.72 25.91
C ARG A 67 2.87 34.81 24.71
N LYS A 68 4.16 34.68 24.39
CA LYS A 68 4.78 34.21 23.14
C LYS A 68 5.65 32.98 23.44
N VAL A 69 5.84 32.06 22.47
CA VAL A 69 6.80 30.92 22.37
C VAL A 69 6.12 29.83 21.49
N LYS A 70 6.76 29.13 20.54
CA LYS A 70 8.16 29.09 20.03
C LYS A 70 8.15 28.81 18.52
N SER A 71 9.21 29.17 17.81
CA SER A 71 9.49 28.74 16.44
C SER A 71 10.60 27.69 16.41
N SER A 72 10.56 26.75 15.46
CA SER A 72 11.63 25.80 15.17
C SER A 72 11.64 25.46 13.68
N GLU A 73 12.82 25.54 13.05
CA GLU A 73 13.06 25.30 11.62
C GLU A 73 13.13 23.77 11.33
N SER A 74 12.99 23.25 10.11
CA SER A 74 13.74 23.65 8.91
C SER A 74 13.30 22.89 7.63
N LYS A 75 13.78 23.37 6.46
CA LYS A 75 13.66 22.83 5.09
C LYS A 75 12.25 23.00 4.47
N LYS A 76 12.05 23.87 3.46
CA LYS A 76 12.49 23.81 2.04
C LYS A 76 11.98 22.53 1.35
N GLU A 77 11.25 22.55 0.22
CA GLU A 77 11.00 23.57 -0.84
C GLU A 77 9.50 23.56 -1.25
N SER A 78 8.95 24.41 -2.14
CA SER A 78 9.50 25.39 -3.11
C SER A 78 8.64 26.67 -3.21
N GLN A 79 9.13 27.70 -3.92
CA GLN A 79 8.44 28.99 -4.09
C GLN A 79 7.55 29.03 -5.35
N LYS A 80 6.25 29.34 -5.20
CA LYS A 80 5.44 30.00 -6.25
C LYS A 80 4.13 30.63 -5.75
N ASN A 81 3.43 29.98 -4.83
CA ASN A 81 2.00 30.26 -4.56
C ASN A 81 1.71 31.42 -3.55
N ASP A 82 2.72 32.20 -3.15
CA ASP A 82 2.56 33.30 -2.18
C ASP A 82 1.69 34.45 -2.71
N LYS A 83 1.69 34.68 -4.03
CA LYS A 83 0.78 35.65 -4.66
C LYS A 83 -0.67 35.18 -4.58
N ASP A 84 -0.92 33.91 -4.88
CA ASP A 84 -2.26 33.34 -5.00
C ASP A 84 -2.92 33.21 -3.62
N LEU A 85 -2.14 32.85 -2.58
CA LEU A 85 -2.57 32.92 -1.18
C LEU A 85 -2.96 34.35 -0.78
N LYS A 86 -2.21 35.38 -1.21
CA LYS A 86 -2.53 36.79 -0.92
C LYS A 86 -3.66 37.37 -1.78
N ILE A 87 -4.02 36.71 -2.89
CA ILE A 87 -5.23 37.02 -3.65
C ILE A 87 -6.43 36.38 -2.93
N LEU A 88 -6.35 35.09 -2.59
CA LEU A 88 -7.39 34.37 -1.88
C LEU A 88 -7.69 34.97 -0.48
N GLU A 89 -6.67 35.44 0.25
CA GLU A 89 -6.87 36.12 1.54
C GLU A 89 -7.60 37.47 1.38
N LYS A 90 -7.40 38.17 0.26
CA LYS A 90 -8.15 39.39 -0.07
C LYS A 90 -9.58 39.07 -0.51
N GLU A 91 -9.75 38.03 -1.32
CA GLU A 91 -11.05 37.56 -1.79
C GLU A 91 -11.93 37.09 -0.62
N ILE A 92 -11.38 36.29 0.30
CA ILE A 92 -12.05 35.92 1.56
C ILE A 92 -12.41 37.17 2.37
N ARG A 93 -11.54 38.19 2.42
CA ARG A 93 -11.82 39.45 3.14
C ARG A 93 -12.95 40.26 2.50
N VAL A 94 -13.03 40.29 1.16
CA VAL A 94 -14.14 40.91 0.41
C VAL A 94 -15.43 40.11 0.63
N LEU A 95 -15.42 38.79 0.46
CA LEU A 95 -16.59 37.93 0.67
C LEU A 95 -17.12 38.00 2.12
N LEU A 96 -16.25 38.16 3.12
CA LEU A 96 -16.66 38.42 4.51
C LEU A 96 -17.28 39.81 4.70
N GLN A 97 -16.82 40.82 3.96
CA GLN A 97 -17.39 42.17 3.97
C GLN A 97 -18.72 42.23 3.22
N GLU A 98 -18.86 41.51 2.11
CA GLU A 98 -20.10 41.35 1.35
C GLU A 98 -21.15 40.57 2.14
N ARG A 99 -20.77 39.44 2.75
CA ARG A 99 -21.66 38.73 3.68
C ARG A 99 -22.06 39.64 4.84
N GLY A 100 -21.10 40.34 5.45
CA GLY A 100 -21.38 41.36 6.47
C GLY A 100 -22.17 42.60 5.99
N ALA A 101 -22.49 42.72 4.70
CA ALA A 101 -23.43 43.70 4.16
C ALA A 101 -24.79 43.05 3.83
N GLN A 102 -24.80 41.80 3.36
CA GLN A 102 -26.00 40.97 3.21
C GLN A 102 -26.67 40.70 4.56
N ASP A 103 -25.90 40.29 5.57
CA ASP A 103 -26.31 40.06 6.96
C ASP A 103 -27.06 41.29 7.52
N ARG A 104 -26.53 42.51 7.27
CA ARG A 104 -27.19 43.78 7.63
C ARG A 104 -28.44 44.07 6.82
N ARG A 105 -28.41 43.85 5.50
CA ARG A 105 -29.58 44.08 4.64
C ARG A 105 -30.74 43.11 4.94
N ILE A 106 -30.44 41.90 5.40
CA ILE A 106 -31.42 40.95 5.92
C ILE A 106 -32.03 41.51 7.22
N GLN A 107 -31.20 41.94 8.17
CA GLN A 107 -31.67 42.54 9.42
C GLN A 107 -32.53 43.81 9.19
N ASP A 108 -32.16 44.68 8.25
CA ASP A 108 -32.96 45.85 7.87
C ASP A 108 -34.35 45.42 7.36
N LEU A 109 -34.42 44.43 6.46
CA LEU A 109 -35.66 43.87 5.92
C LEU A 109 -36.51 43.17 6.98
N GLU A 110 -35.90 42.47 7.94
CA GLU A 110 -36.59 41.87 9.08
C GLU A 110 -37.26 42.95 9.95
N THR A 111 -36.59 44.09 10.23
CA THR A 111 -37.23 45.17 10.99
C THR A 111 -38.34 45.91 10.22
N GLU A 112 -38.25 46.01 8.89
CA GLU A 112 -39.37 46.53 8.08
C GLU A 112 -40.55 45.56 8.00
N LEU A 113 -40.30 44.24 7.99
CA LEU A 113 -41.35 43.23 8.15
C LEU A 113 -42.04 43.38 9.51
N GLU A 114 -41.29 43.47 10.62
CA GLU A 114 -41.87 43.64 11.96
C GLU A 114 -42.70 44.94 12.07
N LYS A 115 -42.23 46.05 11.47
CA LYS A 115 -43.01 47.31 11.39
C LYS A 115 -44.28 47.15 10.54
N MET A 116 -44.24 46.41 9.44
CA MET A 116 -45.39 46.16 8.58
C MET A 116 -46.41 45.21 9.23
N GLU A 117 -45.96 44.19 9.95
CA GLU A 117 -46.81 43.35 10.78
C GLU A 117 -47.46 44.15 11.93
N ALA A 118 -46.72 45.06 12.57
CA ALA A 118 -47.29 45.95 13.58
C ALA A 118 -48.38 46.87 12.99
N ARG A 119 -48.16 47.43 11.79
CA ARG A 119 -49.16 48.22 11.05
C ARG A 119 -50.39 47.37 10.67
N LEU A 120 -50.19 46.16 10.17
CA LEU A 120 -51.28 45.24 9.83
C LEU A 120 -52.11 44.87 11.06
N ASN A 121 -51.47 44.59 12.20
CA ASN A 121 -52.13 44.32 13.46
C ASN A 121 -52.92 45.53 14.00
N ALA A 122 -52.44 46.77 13.77
CA ALA A 122 -53.20 47.97 14.09
C ALA A 122 -54.44 48.10 13.20
N ALA A 123 -54.30 47.95 11.88
CA ALA A 123 -55.42 48.00 10.92
C ALA A 123 -56.46 46.89 11.17
N LEU A 124 -56.05 45.70 11.63
CA LEU A 124 -56.97 44.63 12.03
C LEU A 124 -57.77 44.98 13.29
N ARG A 125 -57.18 45.68 14.27
CA ARG A 125 -57.89 46.18 15.45
C ARG A 125 -58.89 47.27 15.07
N GLU A 126 -58.52 48.19 14.19
CA GLU A 126 -59.40 49.24 13.67
C GLU A 126 -60.56 48.67 12.83
N LYS A 127 -60.28 47.72 11.92
CA LYS A 127 -61.33 46.96 11.22
C LYS A 127 -62.31 46.30 12.19
N THR A 128 -61.81 45.78 13.31
CA THR A 128 -62.64 45.12 14.34
C THR A 128 -63.52 46.13 15.09
N SER A 129 -63.02 47.32 15.43
CA SER A 129 -63.84 48.37 16.06
C SER A 129 -64.87 48.97 15.10
N LEU A 130 -64.51 49.20 13.84
CA LEU A 130 -65.44 49.64 12.79
C LEU A 130 -66.55 48.59 12.54
N SER A 131 -66.21 47.31 12.55
CA SER A 131 -67.21 46.22 12.44
C SER A 131 -68.17 46.19 13.64
N ALA A 132 -67.70 46.52 14.85
CA ALA A 132 -68.56 46.64 16.03
C ALA A 132 -69.48 47.88 15.93
N ASN A 133 -68.95 49.00 15.43
CA ASN A 133 -69.74 50.22 15.22
C ASN A 133 -70.86 49.99 14.19
N ASN A 134 -70.59 49.32 13.07
CA ASN A 134 -71.63 48.95 12.09
C ASN A 134 -72.74 48.12 12.71
N ALA A 135 -72.42 47.10 13.51
CA ALA A 135 -73.42 46.29 14.21
C ALA A 135 -74.27 47.11 15.20
N THR A 136 -73.75 48.21 15.77
CA THR A 136 -74.57 49.14 16.58
C THR A 136 -75.45 50.07 15.74
N LEU A 137 -74.98 50.51 14.56
CA LEU A 137 -75.75 51.35 13.64
C LEU A 137 -76.90 50.58 12.99
N GLU A 138 -76.67 49.33 12.57
CA GLU A 138 -77.72 48.41 12.08
C GLU A 138 -78.84 48.24 13.11
N LYS A 139 -78.47 48.12 14.40
CA LYS A 139 -79.42 48.00 15.51
C LYS A 139 -80.27 49.27 15.70
N GLN A 140 -79.67 50.45 15.58
CA GLN A 140 -80.40 51.73 15.61
C GLN A 140 -81.34 51.88 14.41
N LEU A 141 -80.92 51.41 13.22
CA LEU A 141 -81.72 51.44 12.01
C LEU A 141 -83.03 50.64 12.16
N ILE A 142 -82.95 49.42 12.71
CA ILE A 142 -84.10 48.55 13.01
C ILE A 142 -85.06 49.21 14.02
N GLU A 143 -84.52 49.98 14.97
CA GLU A 143 -85.30 50.69 15.99
C GLU A 143 -86.03 51.93 15.40
N LEU A 144 -85.39 52.63 14.46
CA LEU A 144 -86.02 53.70 13.66
C LEU A 144 -87.08 53.18 12.69
N THR A 145 -86.90 52.00 12.08
CA THR A 145 -87.94 51.39 11.23
C THR A 145 -89.22 51.16 12.01
N ARG A 146 -89.11 50.56 13.22
CA ARG A 146 -90.26 50.29 14.09
C ARG A 146 -91.02 51.54 14.54
N THR A 147 -90.31 52.64 14.84
CA THR A 147 -90.99 53.88 15.24
C THR A 147 -91.68 54.57 14.06
N ASN A 148 -91.14 54.46 12.84
CA ASN A 148 -91.77 54.98 11.62
C ASN A 148 -93.04 54.19 11.24
N GLU A 149 -93.02 52.86 11.38
CA GLU A 149 -94.22 52.01 11.24
C GLU A 149 -95.30 52.37 12.28
N LEU A 150 -94.92 52.59 13.54
CA LEU A 150 -95.83 52.98 14.61
C LEU A 150 -96.50 54.35 14.35
N LEU A 151 -95.79 55.29 13.71
CA LEU A 151 -96.32 56.60 13.35
C LEU A 151 -97.28 56.53 12.14
N LYS A 152 -96.96 55.73 11.13
CA LYS A 152 -97.86 55.49 9.98
C LYS A 152 -99.19 54.86 10.40
N SER A 153 -99.20 54.09 11.49
CA SER A 153 -100.41 53.48 12.06
C SER A 153 -101.41 54.45 12.73
N LYS A 154 -101.20 55.77 12.70
CA LYS A 154 -101.99 56.74 13.50
C LYS A 154 -102.74 57.87 12.77
N PHE A 155 -102.75 57.95 11.43
CA PHE A 155 -103.34 59.10 10.72
C PHE A 155 -104.17 58.72 9.47
N SER A 156 -105.49 58.54 9.60
CA SER A 156 -106.42 58.41 8.45
C SER A 156 -107.94 58.56 8.78
N GLU A 157 -108.50 59.80 8.79
CA GLU A 157 -109.95 60.23 8.76
C GLU A 157 -110.02 61.81 8.86
N ASN A 158 -111.10 62.60 8.64
CA ASN A 158 -112.36 62.60 7.83
C ASN A 158 -113.04 64.02 7.93
N GLY A 159 -114.20 64.33 7.29
CA GLY A 159 -114.85 65.68 7.34
C GLY A 159 -116.27 65.82 6.70
N ASN A 160 -116.89 67.05 6.64
CA ASN A 160 -118.06 67.48 5.77
C ASN A 160 -118.57 68.99 5.95
N GLN A 161 -119.69 69.45 5.32
CA GLN A 161 -119.98 70.89 4.88
C GLN A 161 -121.50 71.35 4.75
N LYS A 162 -121.89 72.69 4.81
CA LYS A 162 -122.88 73.50 3.92
C LYS A 162 -123.76 74.71 4.47
N ASN A 163 -124.22 75.65 3.57
CA ASN A 163 -125.50 76.48 3.44
C ASN A 163 -125.55 78.06 3.23
N LEU A 164 -126.74 78.67 2.93
CA LEU A 164 -126.99 79.87 2.03
C LEU A 164 -128.10 80.94 2.43
N ARG A 165 -128.20 82.08 1.67
CA ARG A 165 -128.99 83.38 1.72
C ARG A 165 -130.55 83.40 1.63
N ILE A 166 -131.23 84.44 2.19
CA ILE A 166 -132.54 85.05 1.75
C ILE A 166 -132.71 86.54 2.26
N LEU A 167 -133.20 87.50 1.44
CA LEU A 167 -134.24 88.56 1.73
C LEU A 167 -134.30 89.66 0.63
N SER A 168 -135.45 89.90 -0.05
CA SER A 168 -135.64 91.00 -1.04
C SER A 168 -137.11 91.21 -1.49
N LEU A 169 -137.96 91.95 -0.76
CA LEU A 169 -139.36 92.24 -1.19
C LEU A 169 -140.02 93.38 -0.38
N GLU A 170 -140.54 94.47 -1.01
CA GLU A 170 -141.74 95.21 -0.50
C GLU A 170 -142.31 96.37 -1.35
N LEU A 171 -141.49 97.23 -1.99
CA LEU A 171 -141.93 98.57 -2.41
C LEU A 171 -142.74 98.65 -3.73
N MET A 172 -144.04 98.39 -3.67
CA MET A 172 -145.00 98.51 -4.78
C MET A 172 -146.40 98.97 -4.31
N LYS A 173 -146.79 100.25 -4.48
CA LYS A 173 -148.22 100.66 -4.33
C LYS A 173 -148.68 102.04 -4.85
N LEU A 174 -147.98 103.15 -4.59
CA LEU A 174 -148.59 104.51 -4.63
C LEU A 174 -148.72 105.16 -6.03
N ARG A 175 -149.58 104.54 -6.86
CA ARG A 175 -150.01 104.96 -8.20
C ARG A 175 -151.35 105.75 -8.14
N ASN A 176 -151.86 106.21 -9.30
CA ASN A 176 -153.30 106.48 -9.56
C ASN A 176 -154.03 107.61 -8.75
N LYS A 177 -153.79 108.90 -9.02
CA LYS A 177 -154.78 109.97 -8.63
C LYS A 177 -154.80 111.30 -9.40
N ARG A 178 -154.01 111.49 -10.48
CA ARG A 178 -153.82 112.82 -11.13
C ARG A 178 -154.67 113.05 -12.40
N GLU A 179 -155.30 112.00 -12.94
CA GLU A 179 -155.75 111.89 -14.33
C GLU A 179 -156.70 112.99 -14.88
N THR A 180 -157.72 113.40 -14.12
CA THR A 180 -158.99 113.84 -14.74
C THR A 180 -159.08 115.32 -15.13
N LYS A 181 -158.16 116.21 -14.71
CA LYS A 181 -158.35 117.66 -14.87
C LYS A 181 -157.97 118.26 -16.23
N MET A 182 -157.22 117.56 -17.10
CA MET A 182 -156.48 118.23 -18.19
C MET A 182 -157.26 118.45 -19.51
N LYS A 183 -158.38 117.75 -19.73
CA LYS A 183 -159.06 117.71 -21.04
C LYS A 183 -159.52 119.06 -21.61
N SER A 184 -159.73 120.08 -20.78
CA SER A 184 -160.15 121.43 -21.23
C SER A 184 -159.01 122.25 -21.88
N MET A 185 -157.76 121.78 -21.82
CA MET A 185 -156.58 122.52 -22.31
C MET A 185 -156.25 122.23 -23.80
N MET A 186 -156.69 121.08 -24.31
CA MET A 186 -156.22 120.49 -25.58
C MET A 186 -156.35 121.42 -26.80
N ALA A 187 -157.48 122.10 -26.96
CA ALA A 187 -157.84 122.86 -28.17
C ALA A 187 -157.00 124.13 -28.44
N LYS A 188 -155.99 124.44 -27.60
CA LYS A 188 -154.96 125.45 -27.88
C LYS A 188 -153.54 124.88 -27.97
N GLN A 189 -153.37 123.58 -27.75
CA GLN A 189 -152.06 122.91 -27.76
C GLN A 189 -151.65 122.44 -29.17
N GLU A 190 -152.61 122.00 -29.98
CA GLU A 190 -152.40 121.44 -31.34
C GLU A 190 -151.55 122.36 -32.25
N GLY A 191 -151.71 123.68 -32.12
CA GLY A 191 -150.94 124.68 -32.87
C GLY A 191 -149.46 124.83 -32.46
N MET A 192 -149.06 124.36 -31.27
CA MET A 192 -147.65 124.27 -30.86
C MET A 192 -147.06 122.87 -31.11
N GLU A 193 -147.89 121.84 -31.06
CA GLU A 193 -147.49 120.43 -31.14
C GLU A 193 -146.76 120.10 -32.46
N MET A 194 -147.22 120.66 -33.59
CA MET A 194 -146.57 120.44 -34.89
C MET A 194 -145.13 120.99 -34.97
N LYS A 195 -144.79 122.04 -34.20
CA LYS A 195 -143.40 122.55 -34.14
C LYS A 195 -142.50 121.67 -33.27
N LEU A 196 -143.06 121.05 -32.23
CA LEU A 196 -142.32 120.19 -31.31
C LEU A 196 -141.94 118.83 -31.95
N GLN A 197 -142.78 118.31 -32.86
CA GLN A 197 -142.50 117.11 -33.67
C GLN A 197 -141.30 117.22 -34.64
N VAL A 198 -140.76 118.42 -34.88
CA VAL A 198 -139.56 118.61 -35.72
C VAL A 198 -138.30 118.50 -34.87
N THR A 199 -138.26 119.15 -33.71
CA THR A 199 -137.10 119.12 -32.80
C THR A 199 -136.88 117.77 -32.12
N GLN A 200 -137.94 116.96 -31.94
CA GLN A 200 -137.84 115.61 -31.39
C GLN A 200 -136.96 114.69 -32.28
N ARG A 201 -137.20 114.69 -33.59
CA ARG A 201 -136.48 113.80 -34.54
C ARG A 201 -134.98 114.09 -34.64
N SER A 202 -134.58 115.36 -34.59
CA SER A 202 -133.15 115.73 -34.59
C SER A 202 -132.41 115.28 -33.33
N LEU A 203 -133.11 115.16 -32.19
CA LEU A 203 -132.52 114.65 -30.95
C LEU A 203 -132.28 113.13 -31.04
N GLU A 204 -133.28 112.37 -31.49
CA GLU A 204 -133.20 110.91 -31.67
C GLU A 204 -132.07 110.52 -32.64
N GLU A 205 -131.92 111.25 -33.76
CA GLU A 205 -130.84 111.02 -34.72
C GLU A 205 -129.43 111.35 -34.15
N SER A 206 -129.35 112.26 -33.17
CA SER A 206 -128.09 112.55 -32.45
C SER A 206 -127.75 111.45 -31.43
N GLN A 207 -128.75 110.91 -30.73
CA GLN A 207 -128.57 109.82 -29.76
C GLN A 207 -128.13 108.52 -30.45
N GLY A 208 -128.68 108.20 -31.63
CA GLY A 208 -128.23 107.06 -32.42
C GLY A 208 -126.76 107.12 -32.84
N LYS A 209 -126.22 108.32 -33.08
CA LYS A 209 -124.80 108.53 -33.42
C LYS A 209 -123.89 108.37 -32.19
N ILE A 210 -124.34 108.76 -31.00
CA ILE A 210 -123.60 108.56 -29.74
C ILE A 210 -123.46 107.06 -29.43
N ALA A 211 -124.57 106.31 -29.43
CA ALA A 211 -124.55 104.87 -29.17
C ALA A 211 -123.66 104.10 -30.17
N GLN A 212 -123.58 104.54 -31.43
CA GLN A 212 -122.70 103.95 -32.44
C GLN A 212 -121.21 104.27 -32.24
N LEU A 213 -120.87 105.36 -31.54
CA LEU A 213 -119.51 105.68 -31.14
C LEU A 213 -119.10 104.94 -29.85
N GLU A 214 -120.01 104.84 -28.89
CA GLU A 214 -119.82 104.04 -27.65
C GLU A 214 -119.56 102.56 -27.99
N GLY A 215 -120.35 101.97 -28.90
CA GLY A 215 -120.12 100.60 -29.38
C GLY A 215 -118.75 100.40 -30.03
N LYS A 216 -118.23 101.39 -30.77
CA LYS A 216 -116.88 101.33 -31.36
C LYS A 216 -115.78 101.47 -30.31
N LEU A 217 -115.97 102.31 -29.29
CA LEU A 217 -115.05 102.42 -28.16
C LEU A 217 -114.92 101.08 -27.43
N VAL A 218 -116.04 100.40 -27.16
CA VAL A 218 -116.04 99.08 -26.50
C VAL A 218 -115.35 98.00 -27.37
N SER A 219 -115.56 98.01 -28.70
CA SER A 219 -114.82 97.11 -29.60
C SER A 219 -113.31 97.35 -29.54
N ILE A 220 -112.86 98.61 -29.67
CA ILE A 220 -111.43 98.97 -29.65
C ILE A 220 -110.80 98.67 -28.28
N GLU A 221 -111.54 98.89 -27.19
CA GLU A 221 -111.06 98.57 -25.84
C GLU A 221 -110.96 97.06 -25.62
N LYS A 222 -111.89 96.26 -26.17
CA LYS A 222 -111.79 94.80 -26.17
C LYS A 222 -110.63 94.30 -27.03
N GLU A 223 -110.49 94.77 -28.28
CA GLU A 223 -109.38 94.44 -29.17
C GLU A 223 -108.03 94.71 -28.47
N LYS A 224 -107.90 95.87 -27.81
CA LYS A 224 -106.72 96.24 -27.01
C LYS A 224 -106.49 95.41 -25.73
N ILE A 225 -107.50 94.70 -25.23
CA ILE A 225 -107.37 93.74 -24.12
C ILE A 225 -106.96 92.37 -24.66
N ASP A 226 -107.56 91.94 -25.77
CA ASP A 226 -107.22 90.68 -26.45
C ASP A 226 -105.76 90.75 -26.96
N GLU A 227 -105.35 91.83 -27.63
CA GLU A 227 -103.95 92.15 -28.03
C GLU A 227 -102.96 92.10 -26.85
N LYS A 228 -103.33 92.66 -25.69
CA LYS A 228 -102.51 92.57 -24.47
C LYS A 228 -102.33 91.12 -24.03
N SER A 229 -103.42 90.34 -24.02
CA SER A 229 -103.35 88.93 -23.65
C SER A 229 -102.53 88.10 -24.65
N GLU A 230 -102.39 88.53 -25.89
CA GLU A 230 -101.52 87.90 -26.89
C GLU A 230 -100.07 88.33 -26.72
N THR A 231 -99.79 89.61 -26.44
CA THR A 231 -98.41 90.05 -26.13
C THR A 231 -97.88 89.48 -24.81
N GLU A 232 -98.73 89.24 -23.81
CA GLU A 232 -98.39 88.59 -22.55
C GLU A 232 -97.99 87.11 -22.75
N LYS A 233 -98.77 86.35 -23.54
CA LYS A 233 -98.39 84.98 -23.97
C LYS A 233 -97.13 84.97 -24.83
N LEU A 234 -96.93 86.00 -25.67
CA LEU A 234 -95.72 86.10 -26.49
C LEU A 234 -94.48 86.32 -25.62
N LEU A 235 -94.59 87.09 -24.53
CA LEU A 235 -93.54 87.27 -23.53
C LEU A 235 -93.26 85.98 -22.76
N GLU A 236 -94.31 85.25 -22.34
CA GLU A 236 -94.19 83.94 -21.68
C GLU A 236 -93.43 82.94 -22.56
N TYR A 237 -93.78 82.82 -23.85
CA TYR A 237 -93.01 81.99 -24.80
C TYR A 237 -91.58 82.50 -25.05
N ILE A 238 -91.33 83.81 -25.04
CA ILE A 238 -89.96 84.36 -25.16
C ILE A 238 -89.13 84.01 -23.91
N GLU A 239 -89.72 84.02 -22.72
CA GLU A 239 -89.05 83.63 -21.47
C GLU A 239 -88.79 82.11 -21.43
N GLU A 240 -89.76 81.27 -21.82
CA GLU A 240 -89.55 79.82 -21.98
C GLU A 240 -88.44 79.50 -23.00
N ILE A 241 -88.45 80.15 -24.17
CA ILE A 241 -87.40 80.00 -25.20
C ILE A 241 -86.04 80.48 -24.69
N SER A 242 -86.01 81.53 -23.86
CA SER A 242 -84.76 82.04 -23.25
C SER A 242 -84.20 81.04 -22.25
N CYS A 243 -85.01 80.54 -21.31
CA CYS A 243 -84.58 79.50 -20.36
C CYS A 243 -84.18 78.18 -21.04
N ALA A 244 -84.87 77.81 -22.14
CA ALA A 244 -84.46 76.67 -22.96
C ALA A 244 -83.13 76.92 -23.68
N SER A 245 -82.90 78.14 -24.17
CA SER A 245 -81.63 78.56 -24.78
C SER A 245 -80.49 78.51 -23.78
N ASP A 246 -80.65 79.07 -22.57
CA ASP A 246 -79.66 79.05 -21.49
C ASP A 246 -79.29 77.60 -21.10
N GLN A 247 -80.28 76.72 -21.02
CA GLN A 247 -80.05 75.31 -20.73
C GLN A 247 -79.37 74.56 -21.89
N VAL A 248 -79.61 74.97 -23.14
CA VAL A 248 -78.87 74.47 -24.31
C VAL A 248 -77.43 75.01 -24.33
N GLU A 249 -77.19 76.27 -23.96
CA GLU A 249 -75.84 76.83 -23.84
C GLU A 249 -75.04 76.12 -22.73
N LYS A 250 -75.67 75.86 -21.58
CA LYS A 250 -75.08 75.05 -20.52
C LYS A 250 -74.72 73.65 -21.02
N TYR A 251 -75.60 72.97 -21.74
CA TYR A 251 -75.28 71.64 -22.28
C TYR A 251 -74.18 71.68 -23.35
N LYS A 252 -74.06 72.74 -24.16
CA LYS A 252 -72.89 72.92 -25.05
C LYS A 252 -71.59 73.03 -24.26
N LEU A 253 -71.60 73.75 -23.14
CA LEU A 253 -70.44 73.93 -22.26
C LEU A 253 -70.07 72.62 -21.54
N ASP A 254 -71.06 71.91 -21.00
CA ASP A 254 -70.88 70.58 -20.39
C ASP A 254 -70.30 69.57 -21.41
N VAL A 255 -70.79 69.59 -22.67
CA VAL A 255 -70.25 68.76 -23.77
C VAL A 255 -68.82 69.15 -24.13
N ALA A 256 -68.53 70.44 -24.29
CA ALA A 256 -67.17 70.91 -24.61
C ALA A 256 -66.16 70.50 -23.52
N GLN A 257 -66.55 70.57 -22.24
CA GLN A 257 -65.71 70.12 -21.14
C GLN A 257 -65.50 68.59 -21.15
N LEU A 258 -66.51 67.81 -21.54
CA LEU A 258 -66.38 66.35 -21.70
C LEU A 258 -65.51 65.98 -22.92
N GLU A 259 -65.57 66.74 -24.01
CA GLU A 259 -64.69 66.58 -25.18
C GLU A 259 -63.23 66.92 -24.84
N GLU A 260 -63.00 67.99 -24.07
CA GLU A 260 -61.68 68.33 -23.54
C GLU A 260 -61.13 67.22 -22.63
N ASN A 261 -61.91 66.79 -21.64
CA ASN A 261 -61.55 65.67 -20.76
C ASN A 261 -61.26 64.37 -21.54
N LEU A 262 -62.04 64.06 -22.58
CA LEU A 262 -61.80 62.89 -23.45
C LEU A 262 -60.52 63.03 -24.27
N LYS A 263 -60.18 64.24 -24.69
CA LYS A 263 -58.92 64.53 -25.38
C LYS A 263 -57.72 64.36 -24.44
N GLU A 264 -57.76 64.95 -23.25
CA GLU A 264 -56.72 64.76 -22.22
C GLU A 264 -56.51 63.27 -21.89
N LYS A 265 -57.60 62.50 -21.75
CA LYS A 265 -57.52 61.06 -21.49
C LYS A 265 -57.01 60.25 -22.68
N ASN A 266 -57.26 60.67 -23.92
CA ASN A 266 -56.60 60.08 -25.09
C ASN A 266 -55.10 60.40 -25.11
N ASP A 267 -54.70 61.62 -24.79
CA ASP A 267 -53.29 62.03 -24.75
C ASP A 267 -52.52 61.32 -23.62
N GLU A 268 -53.14 61.12 -22.44
CA GLU A 268 -52.64 60.22 -21.38
C GLU A 268 -52.48 58.77 -21.88
N ILE A 269 -53.49 58.22 -22.55
CA ILE A 269 -53.45 56.85 -23.09
C ILE A 269 -52.35 56.70 -24.16
N LEU A 270 -52.11 57.73 -24.98
CA LEU A 270 -51.03 57.73 -25.97
C LEU A 270 -49.65 57.78 -25.29
N SER A 271 -49.48 58.64 -24.27
CA SER A 271 -48.24 58.70 -23.48
C SER A 271 -47.94 57.37 -22.76
N LEU A 272 -48.96 56.75 -22.14
CA LEU A 272 -48.83 55.45 -21.48
C LEU A 272 -48.52 54.33 -22.48
N LYS A 273 -49.13 54.33 -23.67
CA LYS A 273 -48.81 53.38 -24.74
C LYS A 273 -47.37 53.53 -25.23
N GLN A 274 -46.90 54.75 -25.46
CA GLN A 274 -45.52 55.00 -25.88
C GLN A 274 -44.54 54.54 -24.78
N SER A 275 -44.80 54.86 -23.51
CA SER A 275 -43.96 54.40 -22.40
C SER A 275 -43.96 52.87 -22.28
N LEU A 276 -45.09 52.19 -22.50
CA LEU A 276 -45.14 50.72 -22.54
C LEU A 276 -44.32 50.14 -23.70
N GLU A 277 -44.40 50.73 -24.90
CA GLU A 277 -43.61 50.31 -26.07
C GLU A 277 -42.10 50.49 -25.83
N GLU A 278 -41.68 51.64 -25.29
CA GLU A 278 -40.29 51.91 -24.89
C GLU A 278 -39.80 50.90 -23.85
N ASN A 279 -40.63 50.56 -22.85
CA ASN A 279 -40.31 49.50 -21.88
C ASN A 279 -40.23 48.11 -22.53
N ILE A 280 -41.09 47.78 -23.48
CA ILE A 280 -41.04 46.51 -24.24
C ILE A 280 -39.74 46.41 -25.04
N VAL A 281 -39.31 47.47 -25.72
CA VAL A 281 -38.03 47.51 -26.46
C VAL A 281 -36.83 47.36 -25.52
N ILE A 282 -36.85 48.04 -24.36
CA ILE A 282 -35.79 47.90 -23.34
C ILE A 282 -35.73 46.47 -22.79
N LEU A 283 -36.88 45.85 -22.50
CA LEU A 283 -36.96 44.47 -22.00
C LEU A 283 -36.56 43.43 -23.07
N SER A 284 -36.95 43.61 -24.34
CA SER A 284 -36.51 42.74 -25.44
C SER A 284 -34.99 42.76 -25.56
N LYS A 285 -34.39 43.97 -25.55
CA LYS A 285 -32.94 44.11 -25.58
C LYS A 285 -32.25 43.46 -24.37
N GLN A 286 -32.81 43.60 -23.16
CA GLN A 286 -32.26 42.91 -21.98
C GLN A 286 -32.33 41.38 -22.11
N VAL A 287 -33.40 40.84 -22.72
CA VAL A 287 -33.52 39.40 -23.02
C VAL A 287 -32.50 38.97 -24.08
N GLU A 288 -32.28 39.78 -25.13
CA GLU A 288 -31.26 39.53 -26.16
C GLU A 288 -29.84 39.54 -25.58
N ASP A 289 -29.49 40.56 -24.79
CA ASP A 289 -28.19 40.69 -24.11
C ASP A 289 -27.94 39.52 -23.13
N LEU A 290 -28.98 39.09 -22.38
CA LEU A 290 -28.91 37.93 -21.50
C LEU A 290 -28.77 36.60 -22.27
N ASN A 291 -29.48 36.44 -23.39
CA ASN A 291 -29.40 35.25 -24.24
C ASN A 291 -28.01 35.13 -24.88
N ALA A 292 -27.45 36.22 -25.40
CA ALA A 292 -26.07 36.27 -25.89
C ALA A 292 -25.05 35.92 -24.79
N LYS A 293 -25.25 36.42 -23.57
CA LYS A 293 -24.41 36.07 -22.41
C LYS A 293 -24.53 34.58 -22.03
N CYS A 294 -25.72 33.99 -22.13
CA CYS A 294 -25.90 32.55 -21.89
C CYS A 294 -25.15 31.71 -22.94
N GLN A 295 -25.25 32.06 -24.23
CA GLN A 295 -24.53 31.37 -25.31
C GLN A 295 -23.00 31.45 -25.14
N LEU A 296 -22.47 32.60 -24.70
CA LEU A 296 -21.05 32.73 -24.37
C LEU A 296 -20.65 31.82 -23.19
N LEU A 297 -21.43 31.80 -22.11
CA LEU A 297 -21.18 30.93 -20.96
C LEU A 297 -21.28 29.43 -21.30
N GLU A 298 -22.19 29.04 -22.20
CA GLU A 298 -22.27 27.66 -22.70
C GLU A 298 -21.05 27.29 -23.52
N LYS A 299 -20.57 28.17 -24.40
CA LYS A 299 -19.33 27.97 -25.16
C LYS A 299 -18.11 27.89 -24.26
N GLU A 300 -17.96 28.81 -23.29
CA GLU A 300 -16.87 28.78 -22.32
C GLU A 300 -16.87 27.50 -21.49
N LYS A 301 -18.05 27.06 -21.03
CA LYS A 301 -18.25 25.79 -20.33
C LYS A 301 -17.84 24.60 -21.21
N GLU A 302 -18.24 24.56 -22.48
CA GLU A 302 -17.88 23.47 -23.40
C GLU A 302 -16.37 23.48 -23.72
N GLU A 303 -15.75 24.63 -23.92
CA GLU A 303 -14.30 24.74 -24.03
C GLU A 303 -13.58 24.26 -22.75
N HIS A 304 -14.08 24.61 -21.56
CA HIS A 304 -13.53 24.10 -20.30
C HIS A 304 -13.71 22.58 -20.16
N VAL A 305 -14.82 22.00 -20.62
CA VAL A 305 -15.04 20.54 -20.66
C VAL A 305 -14.07 19.88 -21.64
N ASN A 306 -13.87 20.45 -22.84
CA ASN A 306 -12.92 19.95 -23.83
C ASN A 306 -11.47 20.01 -23.32
N ARG A 307 -11.03 21.15 -22.78
CA ARG A 307 -9.71 21.33 -22.15
C ARG A 307 -9.49 20.35 -20.99
N ASN A 308 -10.51 20.10 -20.17
CA ASN A 308 -10.45 19.10 -19.10
C ASN A 308 -10.40 17.65 -19.64
N ARG A 309 -11.11 17.34 -20.73
CA ARG A 309 -11.04 16.01 -21.37
C ARG A 309 -9.63 15.76 -21.91
N GLU A 310 -9.09 16.70 -22.69
CA GLU A 310 -7.74 16.65 -23.25
C GLU A 310 -6.67 16.52 -22.15
N HIS A 311 -6.80 17.26 -21.05
CA HIS A 311 -5.89 17.14 -19.91
C HIS A 311 -5.96 15.74 -19.26
N ASN A 312 -7.16 15.19 -19.05
CA ASN A 312 -7.34 13.84 -18.52
C ASN A 312 -6.82 12.74 -19.46
N GLU A 313 -6.99 12.90 -20.78
CA GLU A 313 -6.48 11.98 -21.80
C GLU A 313 -4.94 11.98 -21.82
N ASN A 314 -4.32 13.17 -21.77
CA ASN A 314 -2.86 13.30 -21.64
C ASN A 314 -2.33 12.71 -20.33
N LEU A 315 -2.96 13.02 -19.18
CA LEU A 315 -2.55 12.48 -17.88
C LEU A 315 -2.69 10.94 -17.82
N ASN A 316 -3.72 10.38 -18.45
CA ASN A 316 -3.88 8.93 -18.59
C ASN A 316 -2.79 8.34 -19.50
N ALA A 317 -2.46 8.97 -20.63
CA ALA A 317 -1.37 8.52 -21.50
C ALA A 317 -0.01 8.55 -20.79
N GLU A 318 0.31 9.61 -20.03
CA GLU A 318 1.48 9.66 -19.16
C GLU A 318 1.46 8.54 -18.11
N MET A 319 0.32 8.29 -17.47
CA MET A 319 0.16 7.23 -16.48
C MET A 319 0.37 5.83 -17.09
N GLN A 320 -0.07 5.56 -18.32
CA GLN A 320 0.22 4.30 -19.01
C GLN A 320 1.70 4.18 -19.40
N ASN A 321 2.32 5.27 -19.88
CA ASN A 321 3.75 5.31 -20.17
C ASN A 321 4.62 5.06 -18.92
N LEU A 322 4.23 5.61 -17.76
CA LEU A 322 4.89 5.36 -16.48
C LEU A 322 4.70 3.91 -16.00
N LYS A 323 3.50 3.34 -16.14
CA LYS A 323 3.26 1.90 -15.86
C LYS A 323 4.13 1.00 -16.74
N GLN A 324 4.22 1.30 -18.04
CA GLN A 324 5.04 0.52 -18.96
C GLN A 324 6.54 0.62 -18.64
N LYS A 325 7.04 1.81 -18.29
CA LYS A 325 8.42 1.99 -17.81
C LYS A 325 8.68 1.20 -16.53
N LEU A 326 7.77 1.25 -15.55
CA LEU A 326 7.89 0.51 -14.29
C LEU A 326 7.95 -1.01 -14.54
N ILE A 327 7.14 -1.54 -15.46
CA ILE A 327 7.16 -2.97 -15.84
C ILE A 327 8.50 -3.36 -16.48
N LEU A 328 9.07 -2.51 -17.33
CA LEU A 328 10.37 -2.76 -17.95
C LEU A 328 11.51 -2.71 -16.90
N GLU A 329 11.50 -1.71 -16.02
CA GLU A 329 12.50 -1.58 -14.95
C GLU A 329 12.41 -2.73 -13.93
N GLN A 330 11.20 -3.20 -13.62
CA GLN A 330 10.96 -4.41 -12.83
C GLN A 330 11.62 -5.64 -13.48
N GLN A 331 11.43 -5.85 -14.79
CA GLN A 331 12.05 -6.95 -15.53
C GLN A 331 13.58 -6.82 -15.63
N GLU A 332 14.13 -5.61 -15.68
CA GLU A 332 15.59 -5.41 -15.64
C GLU A 332 16.17 -5.69 -14.25
N ARG A 333 15.48 -5.27 -13.18
CA ARG A 333 15.83 -5.60 -11.79
C ARG A 333 15.82 -7.12 -11.56
N GLU A 334 14.82 -7.83 -12.08
CA GLU A 334 14.74 -9.29 -12.02
C GLU A 334 15.90 -9.98 -12.78
N LYS A 335 16.25 -9.51 -13.99
CA LYS A 335 17.42 -9.99 -14.75
C LYS A 335 18.74 -9.71 -14.03
N LEU A 336 18.88 -8.55 -13.40
CA LEU A 336 20.05 -8.20 -12.59
C LEU A 336 20.15 -9.07 -11.34
N GLN A 337 19.04 -9.37 -10.67
CA GLN A 337 18.99 -10.27 -9.52
C GLN A 337 19.39 -11.71 -9.90
N GLN A 338 18.93 -12.20 -11.05
CA GLN A 338 19.37 -13.50 -11.59
C GLN A 338 20.88 -13.52 -11.88
N LYS A 339 21.43 -12.46 -12.48
CA LYS A 339 22.87 -12.33 -12.71
C LYS A 339 23.66 -12.25 -11.40
N GLN A 340 23.16 -11.55 -10.38
CA GLN A 340 23.82 -11.49 -9.07
C GLN A 340 23.92 -12.88 -8.45
N LEU A 341 22.82 -13.65 -8.42
CA LEU A 341 22.82 -15.03 -7.91
C LEU A 341 23.78 -15.94 -8.69
N GLN A 342 23.94 -15.74 -10.00
CA GLN A 342 24.92 -16.47 -10.81
C GLN A 342 26.36 -16.09 -10.45
N VAL A 343 26.65 -14.80 -10.24
CA VAL A 343 27.97 -14.31 -9.81
C VAL A 343 28.29 -14.79 -8.39
N ASP A 344 27.34 -14.75 -7.47
CA ASP A 344 27.51 -15.26 -6.10
C ASP A 344 27.82 -16.77 -6.10
N SER A 345 27.18 -17.54 -6.97
CA SER A 345 27.45 -18.98 -7.15
C SER A 345 28.84 -19.25 -7.72
N LEU A 346 29.33 -18.43 -8.68
CA LEU A 346 30.68 -18.56 -9.23
C LEU A 346 31.75 -18.14 -8.21
N LEU A 347 31.51 -17.05 -7.47
CA LEU A 347 32.38 -16.59 -6.39
C LEU A 347 32.48 -17.63 -5.26
N GLN A 348 31.42 -18.37 -4.97
CA GLN A 348 31.46 -19.48 -4.02
C GLN A 348 32.32 -20.64 -4.54
N GLN A 349 32.19 -21.01 -5.81
CA GLN A 349 33.03 -22.04 -6.45
C GLN A 349 34.53 -21.64 -6.48
N GLU A 350 34.84 -20.37 -6.76
CA GLU A 350 36.23 -19.89 -6.69
C GLU A 350 36.79 -19.89 -5.26
N LYS A 351 35.98 -19.59 -4.24
CA LYS A 351 36.40 -19.70 -2.82
C LYS A 351 36.70 -21.15 -2.44
N GLU A 352 35.86 -22.09 -2.85
CA GLU A 352 36.04 -23.52 -2.60
C GLU A 352 37.27 -24.06 -3.32
N LEU A 353 37.48 -23.67 -4.59
CA LEU A 353 38.69 -24.00 -5.36
C LEU A 353 39.95 -23.40 -4.73
N SER A 354 39.91 -22.12 -4.34
CA SER A 354 41.01 -21.41 -3.68
C SER A 354 41.38 -22.04 -2.34
N SER A 355 40.38 -22.40 -1.52
CA SER A 355 40.58 -23.13 -0.26
C SER A 355 41.19 -24.52 -0.50
N SER A 356 40.76 -25.23 -1.54
CA SER A 356 41.33 -26.54 -1.91
C SER A 356 42.79 -26.43 -2.40
N LEU A 357 43.11 -25.41 -3.21
CA LEU A 357 44.47 -25.13 -3.66
C LEU A 357 45.37 -24.69 -2.51
N HIS A 358 44.88 -23.86 -1.59
CA HIS A 358 45.61 -23.45 -0.40
C HIS A 358 45.91 -24.65 0.51
N GLN A 359 44.93 -25.53 0.75
CA GLN A 359 45.13 -26.75 1.52
C GLN A 359 46.22 -27.65 0.91
N LYS A 360 46.20 -27.85 -0.43
CA LYS A 360 47.24 -28.61 -1.15
C LYS A 360 48.62 -27.95 -1.09
N LEU A 361 48.66 -26.62 -1.13
CA LEU A 361 49.91 -25.86 -1.00
C LEU A 361 50.49 -25.99 0.41
N CYS A 362 49.64 -26.00 1.45
CA CYS A 362 50.08 -26.27 2.83
C CYS A 362 50.57 -27.71 3.00
N SER A 363 49.87 -28.73 2.49
CA SER A 363 50.33 -30.12 2.60
C SER A 363 51.66 -30.34 1.85
N PHE A 364 51.82 -29.75 0.66
CA PHE A 364 53.08 -29.79 -0.08
C PHE A 364 54.21 -29.04 0.65
N GLN A 365 53.91 -27.91 1.31
CA GLN A 365 54.89 -27.22 2.16
C GLN A 365 55.31 -28.07 3.37
N GLU A 366 54.38 -28.81 4.00
CA GLU A 366 54.73 -29.75 5.07
C GLU A 366 55.56 -30.94 4.56
N GLU A 367 55.25 -31.47 3.38
CA GLU A 367 56.01 -32.55 2.72
C GLU A 367 57.44 -32.08 2.40
N MET A 368 57.59 -30.91 1.76
CA MET A 368 58.90 -30.29 1.49
C MET A 368 59.71 -30.02 2.77
N VAL A 369 59.06 -29.69 3.89
CA VAL A 369 59.74 -29.53 5.19
C VAL A 369 60.15 -30.89 5.78
N LYS A 370 59.32 -31.93 5.65
CA LYS A 370 59.65 -33.30 6.08
C LYS A 370 60.86 -33.83 5.28
N GLU A 371 60.85 -33.70 3.96
CA GLU A 371 61.97 -34.07 3.09
C GLU A 371 63.24 -33.27 3.42
N LYS A 372 63.14 -31.94 3.58
CA LYS A 372 64.29 -31.11 3.98
C LYS A 372 64.89 -31.57 5.31
N ASN A 373 64.05 -31.86 6.32
CA ASN A 373 64.53 -32.32 7.62
C ASN A 373 65.20 -33.69 7.52
N LEU A 374 64.66 -34.61 6.72
CA LEU A 374 65.29 -35.91 6.44
C LEU A 374 66.66 -35.73 5.78
N PHE A 375 66.79 -34.87 4.77
CA PHE A 375 68.09 -34.59 4.15
C PHE A 375 69.08 -33.90 5.11
N GLU A 376 68.61 -33.06 6.04
CA GLU A 376 69.46 -32.48 7.09
C GLU A 376 69.90 -33.54 8.14
N GLU A 377 69.06 -34.53 8.44
CA GLU A 377 69.41 -35.68 9.30
C GLU A 377 70.37 -36.67 8.60
N GLU A 378 70.15 -36.98 7.32
CA GLU A 378 71.06 -37.81 6.50
C GLU A 378 72.42 -37.14 6.31
N LEU A 379 72.45 -35.84 5.97
CA LEU A 379 73.68 -35.07 5.86
C LEU A 379 74.45 -35.05 7.18
N LYS A 380 73.74 -34.88 8.31
CA LYS A 380 74.36 -34.94 9.63
C LYS A 380 74.94 -36.33 9.92
N GLN A 381 74.23 -37.42 9.61
CA GLN A 381 74.73 -38.78 9.76
C GLN A 381 75.99 -39.02 8.91
N ALA A 382 76.00 -38.57 7.66
CA ALA A 382 77.15 -38.67 6.77
C ALA A 382 78.37 -37.86 7.28
N LEU A 383 78.16 -36.69 7.88
CA LEU A 383 79.22 -35.91 8.54
C LEU A 383 79.71 -36.59 9.82
N ASP A 384 78.80 -37.08 10.67
CA ASP A 384 79.13 -37.85 11.87
C ASP A 384 79.89 -39.15 11.50
N GLU A 385 79.70 -39.73 10.31
CA GLU A 385 80.49 -40.86 9.80
C GLU A 385 81.84 -40.45 9.21
N LEU A 386 81.89 -39.34 8.48
CA LEU A 386 83.13 -38.79 7.94
C LEU A 386 84.13 -38.43 9.06
N ASP A 387 83.66 -37.80 10.13
CA ASP A 387 84.49 -37.51 11.33
C ASP A 387 85.04 -38.80 11.96
N LYS A 388 84.23 -39.86 12.05
CA LYS A 388 84.67 -41.19 12.55
C LYS A 388 85.68 -41.85 11.62
N LEU A 389 85.58 -41.62 10.30
CA LEU A 389 86.54 -42.12 9.32
C LEU A 389 87.85 -41.33 9.39
N GLN A 390 87.82 -40.00 9.46
CA GLN A 390 89.00 -39.17 9.66
C GLN A 390 89.73 -39.53 10.97
N GLN A 391 89.01 -39.72 12.08
CA GLN A 391 89.62 -40.17 13.34
C GLN A 391 90.29 -41.54 13.24
N LYS A 392 89.78 -42.46 12.39
CA LYS A 392 90.42 -43.75 12.10
C LYS A 392 91.61 -43.60 11.16
N GLU A 393 91.55 -42.70 10.18
CA GLU A 393 92.65 -42.37 9.28
C GLU A 393 93.82 -41.75 10.06
N GLU A 394 93.56 -40.78 10.94
CA GLU A 394 94.57 -40.21 11.84
C GLU A 394 95.18 -41.25 12.80
N GLN A 395 94.42 -42.28 13.20
CA GLN A 395 94.94 -43.41 13.99
C GLN A 395 95.79 -44.35 13.13
N ALA A 396 95.35 -44.65 11.90
CA ALA A 396 96.10 -45.44 10.94
C ALA A 396 97.42 -44.76 10.55
N GLU A 397 97.42 -43.45 10.28
CA GLU A 397 98.64 -42.66 10.06
C GLU A 397 99.62 -42.77 11.24
N ARG A 398 99.12 -42.68 12.48
CA ARG A 398 99.95 -42.80 13.68
C ARG A 398 100.59 -44.19 13.78
N LEU A 399 99.84 -45.25 13.49
CA LEU A 399 100.34 -46.63 13.45
C LEU A 399 101.33 -46.84 12.28
N VAL A 400 101.08 -46.27 11.10
CA VAL A 400 102.00 -46.32 9.95
C VAL A 400 103.31 -45.62 10.27
N LYS A 401 103.27 -44.43 10.90
CA LYS A 401 104.48 -43.70 11.33
C LYS A 401 105.30 -44.51 12.35
N GLN A 402 104.64 -45.16 13.31
CA GLN A 402 105.29 -46.08 14.25
C GLN A 402 105.91 -47.30 13.55
N LEU A 403 105.20 -47.94 12.62
CA LEU A 403 105.70 -49.08 11.86
C LEU A 403 106.84 -48.69 10.91
N GLU A 404 106.84 -47.48 10.37
CA GLU A 404 107.97 -46.94 9.60
C GLU A 404 109.21 -46.72 10.48
N GLU A 405 109.05 -46.22 11.70
CA GLU A 405 110.15 -46.05 12.66
C GLU A 405 110.70 -47.40 13.15
N GLU A 406 109.81 -48.38 13.39
CA GLU A 406 110.21 -49.76 13.69
C GLU A 406 110.90 -50.43 12.48
N ALA A 407 110.43 -50.19 11.25
CA ALA A 407 111.07 -50.70 10.04
C ALA A 407 112.44 -50.07 9.79
N LYS A 408 112.60 -48.76 10.05
CA LYS A 408 113.89 -48.04 9.96
C LYS A 408 114.89 -48.61 10.96
N SER A 409 114.51 -48.71 12.23
CA SER A 409 115.38 -49.28 13.28
C SER A 409 115.72 -50.76 13.04
N ARG A 410 114.76 -51.61 12.65
CA ARG A 410 115.04 -53.00 12.24
C ARG A 410 115.95 -53.09 11.02
N ALA A 411 115.84 -52.18 10.05
CA ALA A 411 116.75 -52.15 8.90
C ALA A 411 118.18 -51.72 9.29
N GLU A 412 118.35 -50.89 10.32
CA GLU A 412 119.66 -50.55 10.89
C GLU A 412 120.25 -51.71 11.70
N GLU A 413 119.45 -52.40 12.51
CA GLU A 413 119.84 -53.64 13.19
C GLU A 413 120.24 -54.74 12.20
N LEU A 414 119.48 -54.94 11.13
CA LEU A 414 119.80 -55.91 10.08
C LEU A 414 121.11 -55.58 9.38
N LYS A 415 121.39 -54.31 9.04
CA LYS A 415 122.69 -53.88 8.50
C LYS A 415 123.84 -54.16 9.47
N LEU A 416 123.63 -53.94 10.77
CA LEU A 416 124.63 -54.24 11.80
C LEU A 416 124.88 -55.75 11.95
N LEU A 417 123.83 -56.58 11.84
CA LEU A 417 123.93 -58.04 11.85
C LEU A 417 124.58 -58.59 10.58
N GLU A 418 124.23 -58.06 9.40
CA GLU A 418 124.85 -58.42 8.12
C GLU A 418 126.35 -58.07 8.10
N GLY A 419 126.73 -56.91 8.67
CA GLY A 419 128.14 -56.53 8.88
C GLY A 419 128.88 -57.50 9.81
N LYS A 420 128.25 -57.94 10.91
CA LYS A 420 128.80 -58.98 11.80
C LYS A 420 128.92 -60.34 11.10
N LEU A 421 127.93 -60.70 10.28
CA LEU A 421 127.92 -61.95 9.53
C LEU A 421 129.10 -62.00 8.55
N LYS A 422 129.27 -60.95 7.73
CA LYS A 422 130.42 -60.83 6.79
C LYS A 422 131.77 -60.87 7.50
N GLY A 423 131.85 -60.31 8.71
CA GLY A 423 133.03 -60.46 9.57
C GLY A 423 133.30 -61.92 9.97
N LYS A 424 132.26 -62.69 10.28
CA LYS A 424 132.37 -64.13 10.62
C LYS A 424 132.58 -65.03 9.40
N GLU A 425 132.04 -64.69 8.25
CA GLU A 425 132.34 -65.36 6.98
C GLU A 425 133.83 -65.21 6.63
N ALA A 426 134.40 -64.01 6.77
CA ALA A 426 135.83 -63.77 6.55
C ALA A 426 136.74 -64.46 7.59
N GLU A 427 136.32 -64.57 8.85
CA GLU A 427 137.01 -65.41 9.85
C GLU A 427 136.99 -66.89 9.47
N LEU A 428 135.83 -67.41 9.02
CA LEU A 428 135.64 -68.79 8.64
C LEU A 428 136.42 -69.16 7.37
N GLU A 429 136.42 -68.29 6.36
CA GLU A 429 137.21 -68.46 5.12
C GLU A 429 138.71 -68.45 5.41
N LYS A 430 139.18 -67.57 6.29
CA LYS A 430 140.57 -67.57 6.76
C LYS A 430 140.92 -68.86 7.52
N SER A 431 139.98 -69.41 8.30
CA SER A 431 140.16 -70.67 9.01
C SER A 431 140.15 -71.89 8.07
N SER A 432 139.28 -71.92 7.06
CA SER A 432 139.22 -73.00 6.08
C SER A 432 140.44 -72.99 5.14
N ALA A 433 140.95 -71.81 4.77
CA ALA A 433 142.20 -71.67 4.02
C ALA A 433 143.40 -72.23 4.81
N ALA A 434 143.49 -71.93 6.12
CA ALA A 434 144.51 -72.48 6.99
C ALA A 434 144.38 -74.01 7.16
N HIS A 435 143.16 -74.54 7.25
CA HIS A 435 142.91 -75.98 7.29
C HIS A 435 143.31 -76.67 5.97
N THR A 436 142.99 -76.07 4.82
CA THR A 436 143.38 -76.56 3.49
C THR A 436 144.90 -76.61 3.33
N GLN A 437 145.60 -75.58 3.80
CA GLN A 437 147.07 -75.53 3.80
C GLN A 437 147.68 -76.63 4.70
N ALA A 438 147.09 -76.87 5.88
CA ALA A 438 147.53 -77.94 6.78
C ALA A 438 147.30 -79.35 6.16
N THR A 439 146.20 -79.54 5.44
CA THR A 439 145.88 -80.79 4.73
C THR A 439 146.90 -81.08 3.62
N LEU A 440 147.27 -80.09 2.81
CA LEU A 440 148.31 -80.25 1.77
C LEU A 440 149.67 -80.65 2.35
N LEU A 441 150.09 -80.02 3.46
CA LEU A 441 151.34 -80.37 4.16
C LEU A 441 151.32 -81.77 4.78
N PHE A 442 150.13 -82.31 5.11
CA PHE A 442 149.97 -83.71 5.50
C PHE A 442 150.07 -84.65 4.30
N GLN A 443 149.51 -84.26 3.16
CA GLN A 443 149.51 -85.07 1.93
C GLN A 443 150.91 -85.19 1.30
N GLU A 444 151.72 -84.13 1.31
CA GLU A 444 153.14 -84.21 0.92
C GLU A 444 153.92 -85.20 1.79
N LYS A 445 153.75 -85.12 3.12
CA LYS A 445 154.40 -86.05 4.06
C LYS A 445 153.99 -87.49 3.82
N TYR A 446 152.70 -87.74 3.63
CA TYR A 446 152.19 -89.08 3.30
C TYR A 446 152.86 -89.64 2.04
N ASN A 447 152.86 -88.87 0.94
CA ASN A 447 153.46 -89.29 -0.32
C ASN A 447 154.96 -89.61 -0.17
N SER A 448 155.72 -88.80 0.57
CA SER A 448 157.15 -89.07 0.81
C SER A 448 157.42 -90.34 1.61
N THR A 449 156.51 -90.74 2.51
CA THR A 449 156.63 -92.01 3.25
C THR A 449 156.22 -93.23 2.42
N VAL A 450 155.28 -93.10 1.49
CA VAL A 450 154.90 -94.21 0.58
C VAL A 450 156.09 -94.57 -0.32
N GLN A 451 156.75 -93.57 -0.90
CA GLN A 451 157.81 -93.79 -1.87
C GLN A 451 159.08 -94.44 -1.26
N SER A 452 159.31 -94.31 0.06
CA SER A 452 160.39 -95.02 0.76
C SER A 452 160.07 -96.48 1.08
N LEU A 453 158.79 -96.89 1.05
CA LEU A 453 158.37 -98.29 1.22
C LEU A 453 158.49 -99.09 -0.09
N GLU A 454 158.34 -98.44 -1.24
CA GLU A 454 158.49 -99.06 -2.56
C GLU A 454 159.94 -99.55 -2.79
N ASP A 455 160.94 -98.71 -2.50
CA ASP A 455 162.38 -99.03 -2.60
C ASP A 455 162.82 -100.20 -1.69
N VAL A 456 162.15 -100.39 -0.55
CA VAL A 456 162.39 -101.52 0.36
C VAL A 456 161.72 -102.78 -0.17
N THR A 457 160.51 -102.67 -0.74
CA THR A 457 159.76 -103.81 -1.27
C THR A 457 160.48 -104.47 -2.44
N ALA A 458 161.04 -103.68 -3.36
CA ALA A 458 161.81 -104.17 -4.52
C ALA A 458 163.07 -104.98 -4.14
N GLN A 459 163.59 -104.84 -2.92
CA GLN A 459 164.74 -105.62 -2.44
C GLN A 459 164.35 -107.03 -1.97
N PHE A 460 163.14 -107.20 -1.42
CA PHE A 460 162.66 -108.50 -0.95
C PHE A 460 162.29 -109.46 -2.08
N GLU A 461 161.73 -108.96 -3.19
CA GLU A 461 161.33 -109.81 -4.33
C GLU A 461 162.52 -110.56 -4.96
N ARG A 462 163.72 -109.96 -4.97
CA ARG A 462 164.95 -110.62 -5.43
C ARG A 462 165.38 -111.81 -4.56
N MET A 463 165.02 -111.83 -3.28
CA MET A 463 165.45 -112.89 -2.35
C MET A 463 164.53 -114.13 -2.37
N LEU A 464 163.26 -113.95 -2.75
CA LEU A 464 162.28 -115.04 -2.83
C LEU A 464 162.55 -116.03 -3.97
N LEU A 465 163.08 -115.55 -5.10
CA LEU A 465 163.21 -116.36 -6.32
C LEU A 465 164.27 -117.48 -6.24
N ASP A 466 165.34 -117.32 -5.43
CA ASP A 466 166.44 -118.31 -5.33
C ASP A 466 166.14 -119.50 -4.39
N LEU A 467 165.13 -119.35 -3.53
CA LEU A 467 164.70 -120.39 -2.58
C LEU A 467 163.69 -121.37 -3.20
N GLN A 468 162.87 -120.91 -4.14
CA GLN A 468 161.69 -121.65 -4.62
C GLN A 468 162.02 -122.87 -5.51
N THR A 469 163.24 -122.98 -6.04
CA THR A 469 163.66 -124.09 -6.92
C THR A 469 164.23 -125.31 -6.19
N LYS A 470 164.46 -125.24 -4.86
CA LYS A 470 165.18 -126.29 -4.10
C LYS A 470 164.31 -127.27 -3.30
N SER A 471 163.00 -127.03 -3.11
CA SER A 471 162.15 -127.84 -2.21
C SER A 471 161.38 -128.99 -2.88
N ALA A 472 161.10 -128.90 -4.18
CA ALA A 472 160.03 -129.66 -4.87
C ALA A 472 160.27 -131.16 -5.13
N LEU A 473 161.18 -131.82 -4.40
CA LEU A 473 161.60 -133.22 -4.66
C LEU A 473 161.64 -134.13 -3.41
N LYS A 474 161.05 -133.69 -2.28
CA LYS A 474 160.91 -134.50 -1.05
C LYS A 474 159.48 -134.89 -0.67
N GLU A 475 158.48 -134.50 -1.46
CA GLU A 475 157.07 -134.49 -1.03
C GLU A 475 156.26 -135.74 -1.44
N THR A 476 156.91 -136.76 -2.00
CA THR A 476 156.26 -137.96 -2.56
C THR A 476 155.99 -139.09 -1.57
N GLU A 477 156.63 -139.11 -0.39
CA GLU A 477 156.64 -140.29 0.50
C GLU A 477 155.52 -140.33 1.56
N ILE A 478 154.75 -139.25 1.77
CA ILE A 478 153.91 -139.08 2.98
C ILE A 478 152.40 -139.34 2.75
N LYS A 479 151.97 -139.69 1.53
CA LYS A 479 150.53 -139.73 1.17
C LYS A 479 149.77 -141.04 1.48
N GLU A 480 150.42 -142.07 2.02
CA GLU A 480 149.86 -143.45 1.96
C GLU A 480 149.11 -143.96 3.21
N ILE A 481 149.14 -143.25 4.36
CA ILE A 481 148.63 -143.77 5.64
C ILE A 481 147.24 -143.24 6.04
N THR A 482 146.91 -141.98 5.71
CA THR A 482 145.77 -141.24 6.29
C THR A 482 144.38 -141.73 5.85
N VAL A 483 144.29 -142.52 4.77
CA VAL A 483 143.01 -142.98 4.19
C VAL A 483 142.25 -143.98 5.11
N SER A 484 142.94 -144.58 6.08
CA SER A 484 142.42 -145.69 6.90
C SER A 484 141.43 -145.29 8.01
N PHE A 485 141.40 -144.03 8.47
CA PHE A 485 140.80 -143.67 9.77
C PHE A 485 139.39 -143.07 9.76
N LEU A 486 138.79 -142.81 8.59
CA LEU A 486 137.46 -142.16 8.48
C LEU A 486 136.29 -143.12 8.22
N GLN A 487 136.53 -144.43 8.19
CA GLN A 487 135.50 -145.44 7.92
C GLN A 487 134.61 -145.77 9.14
N THR A 488 134.97 -145.35 10.36
CA THR A 488 134.40 -145.86 11.63
C THR A 488 133.55 -144.88 12.43
N ILE A 489 133.55 -143.58 12.09
CA ILE A 489 132.80 -142.55 12.85
C ILE A 489 131.32 -142.48 12.43
N THR A 490 130.97 -142.98 11.25
CA THR A 490 129.64 -142.82 10.63
C THR A 490 128.53 -143.67 11.27
N ASP A 491 128.84 -144.83 11.86
CA ASP A 491 127.83 -145.85 12.17
C ASP A 491 127.24 -145.81 13.60
N LEU A 492 127.88 -145.13 14.57
CA LEU A 492 127.66 -145.45 15.99
C LEU A 492 126.77 -144.51 16.82
N GLN A 493 126.13 -143.49 16.23
CA GLN A 493 125.11 -142.71 16.95
C GLN A 493 123.80 -142.44 16.19
N ASN A 494 123.38 -143.41 15.36
CA ASN A 494 121.94 -143.74 15.25
C ASN A 494 121.40 -144.44 16.53
N GLN A 495 121.90 -143.98 17.69
CA GLN A 495 121.47 -144.24 19.07
C GLN A 495 121.10 -142.87 19.69
N LEU A 496 120.13 -142.11 19.15
CA LEU A 496 118.68 -142.38 19.13
C LEU A 496 117.96 -141.87 20.39
N LYS A 497 117.20 -140.77 20.22
CA LYS A 497 115.93 -140.44 20.90
C LYS A 497 115.86 -139.93 22.35
N GLN A 498 116.96 -139.61 23.03
CA GLN A 498 116.91 -138.63 24.12
C GLN A 498 117.46 -137.30 23.55
N GLN A 499 116.70 -136.22 23.37
CA GLN A 499 115.43 -135.80 23.99
C GLN A 499 115.46 -135.77 25.52
N GLU A 500 116.19 -134.82 26.07
CA GLU A 500 115.60 -133.84 26.99
C GLU A 500 116.29 -132.49 26.67
N GLU A 501 115.58 -131.37 26.51
CA GLU A 501 114.83 -130.63 27.54
C GLU A 501 115.71 -129.93 28.59
N ASP A 502 116.89 -129.49 28.18
CA ASP A 502 117.55 -128.32 28.75
C ASP A 502 118.04 -127.38 27.61
N SER A 503 117.70 -126.10 27.54
CA SER A 503 116.61 -125.31 28.15
C SER A 503 116.28 -124.18 27.15
N ARG A 504 115.05 -123.78 26.82
CA ARG A 504 113.84 -123.48 27.62
C ARG A 504 113.97 -122.22 28.48
N LYS A 505 113.82 -121.05 27.82
CA LYS A 505 113.44 -119.72 28.35
C LYS A 505 114.23 -119.10 29.53
N GLN A 506 114.87 -117.95 29.27
CA GLN A 506 114.71 -116.71 30.03
C GLN A 506 114.91 -115.52 29.06
N LEU A 507 114.10 -114.45 29.04
CA LEU A 507 112.96 -114.08 29.90
C LEU A 507 111.91 -113.27 29.12
N GLU A 508 110.66 -113.44 29.54
CA GLU A 508 109.50 -112.55 29.34
C GLU A 508 108.93 -112.26 30.77
N ASP A 509 107.98 -111.35 31.05
CA ASP A 509 107.05 -110.58 30.21
C ASP A 509 106.51 -109.37 31.06
N GLU A 510 105.35 -108.82 30.66
CA GLU A 510 104.21 -108.47 31.55
C GLU A 510 103.90 -106.99 31.91
N GLU A 511 102.57 -106.71 32.00
CA GLU A 511 101.93 -105.41 32.23
C GLU A 511 101.33 -105.24 33.65
N GLY A 512 101.00 -104.01 34.11
CA GLY A 512 100.82 -103.73 35.56
C GLY A 512 99.60 -102.94 36.12
N ARG A 513 98.66 -102.40 35.31
CA ARG A 513 97.24 -102.03 35.65
C ARG A 513 96.86 -101.23 36.94
N LYS A 514 96.08 -100.14 36.78
CA LYS A 514 94.92 -99.65 37.61
C LYS A 514 94.32 -98.38 36.94
N ALA A 515 93.03 -98.20 36.59
CA ALA A 515 91.72 -98.48 37.21
C ALA A 515 91.33 -97.49 38.35
N GLY A 516 90.21 -96.73 38.30
CA GLY A 516 89.22 -96.53 37.22
C GLY A 516 87.90 -95.87 37.72
N LYS A 517 86.90 -95.72 36.83
CA LYS A 517 85.49 -95.24 37.01
C LYS A 517 85.21 -93.72 37.10
N GLU A 518 84.70 -93.11 36.02
CA GLU A 518 83.52 -92.21 36.06
C GLU A 518 82.90 -91.95 34.67
N ASN A 519 82.52 -93.01 33.94
CA ASN A 519 82.18 -92.93 32.50
C ASN A 519 80.68 -93.03 32.14
N THR A 520 79.77 -92.87 33.11
CA THR A 520 78.30 -92.88 32.87
C THR A 520 77.62 -91.56 33.23
N THR A 521 78.33 -90.65 33.90
CA THR A 521 77.91 -89.27 34.16
C THR A 521 78.24 -88.37 32.96
N ALA A 522 79.40 -88.58 32.33
CA ALA A 522 79.84 -87.84 31.15
C ALA A 522 78.89 -88.01 29.95
N GLU A 523 78.56 -89.25 29.56
CA GLU A 523 77.68 -89.52 28.42
C GLU A 523 76.29 -88.88 28.60
N LEU A 524 75.74 -88.91 29.83
CA LEU A 524 74.47 -88.25 30.14
C LEU A 524 74.58 -86.72 30.15
N THR A 525 75.68 -86.12 30.62
CA THR A 525 75.83 -84.65 30.57
C THR A 525 76.17 -84.15 29.17
N GLU A 526 76.90 -84.91 28.35
CA GLU A 526 77.13 -84.60 26.94
C GLU A 526 75.83 -84.69 26.13
N GLU A 527 75.05 -85.77 26.29
CA GLU A 527 73.76 -85.91 25.60
C GLU A 527 72.77 -84.83 26.10
N ILE A 528 72.71 -84.52 27.40
CA ILE A 528 71.91 -83.39 27.93
C ILE A 528 72.37 -82.04 27.38
N ASN A 529 73.68 -81.79 27.24
CA ASN A 529 74.20 -80.53 26.70
C ASN A 529 73.97 -80.42 25.19
N LYS A 530 74.02 -81.54 24.47
CA LYS A 530 73.69 -81.66 23.04
C LYS A 530 72.20 -81.42 22.79
N TRP A 531 71.31 -82.02 23.58
CA TRP A 531 69.87 -81.71 23.53
C TRP A 531 69.55 -80.28 24.00
N ARG A 532 70.30 -79.73 24.97
CA ARG A 532 70.20 -78.32 25.37
C ARG A 532 70.59 -77.40 24.22
N LEU A 533 71.74 -77.61 23.58
CA LEU A 533 72.20 -76.82 22.44
C LEU A 533 71.24 -76.93 21.25
N LEU A 534 70.75 -78.13 20.93
CA LEU A 534 69.73 -78.31 19.89
C LEU A 534 68.40 -77.62 20.25
N TYR A 535 67.95 -77.71 21.50
CA TYR A 535 66.75 -77.01 21.96
C TYR A 535 66.93 -75.49 21.94
N GLU A 536 68.10 -74.99 22.36
CA GLU A 536 68.42 -73.56 22.40
C GLU A 536 68.60 -72.99 20.98
N GLU A 537 69.19 -73.74 20.06
CA GLU A 537 69.27 -73.36 18.64
C GLU A 537 67.89 -73.42 17.96
N LEU A 538 67.07 -74.44 18.24
CA LEU A 538 65.70 -74.54 17.74
C LEU A 538 64.80 -73.43 18.32
N TYR A 539 64.96 -73.11 19.60
CA TYR A 539 64.28 -72.02 20.28
C TYR A 539 64.70 -70.67 19.69
N ASN A 540 65.99 -70.43 19.47
CA ASN A 540 66.49 -69.22 18.81
C ASN A 540 66.03 -69.12 17.34
N LYS A 541 65.80 -70.23 16.64
CA LYS A 541 65.16 -70.26 15.30
C LYS A 541 63.64 -70.05 15.36
N THR A 542 62.97 -70.47 16.43
CA THR A 542 61.51 -70.35 16.61
C THR A 542 61.09 -68.97 17.16
N LYS A 543 61.90 -68.39 18.05
CA LYS A 543 61.70 -67.09 18.69
C LYS A 543 61.44 -65.92 17.73
N PRO A 544 62.13 -65.73 16.58
CA PRO A 544 61.76 -64.70 15.62
C PRO A 544 60.37 -64.91 15.01
N PHE A 545 59.94 -66.16 14.77
CA PHE A 545 58.58 -66.44 14.31
C PHE A 545 57.53 -66.17 15.40
N GLN A 546 57.83 -66.46 16.68
CA GLN A 546 56.96 -66.05 17.79
C GLN A 546 56.84 -64.53 17.85
N LEU A 547 57.95 -63.79 17.84
CA LEU A 547 57.94 -62.32 17.85
C LEU A 547 57.21 -61.74 16.61
N GLN A 548 57.28 -62.40 15.46
CA GLN A 548 56.55 -62.02 14.25
C GLN A 548 55.04 -62.31 14.38
N LEU A 549 54.64 -63.42 15.01
CA LEU A 549 53.24 -63.72 15.32
C LEU A 549 52.68 -62.76 16.37
N ASP A 550 53.45 -62.44 17.40
CA ASP A 550 53.10 -61.45 18.43
C ASP A 550 52.90 -60.06 17.79
N ALA A 551 53.77 -59.68 16.84
CA ALA A 551 53.66 -58.45 16.08
C ALA A 551 52.42 -58.44 15.15
N PHE A 552 52.14 -59.53 14.43
CA PHE A 552 50.93 -59.65 13.62
C PHE A 552 49.64 -59.68 14.46
N GLU A 553 49.66 -60.24 15.67
CA GLU A 553 48.52 -60.13 16.59
C GLU A 553 48.36 -58.70 17.12
N ALA A 554 49.45 -58.00 17.46
CA ALA A 554 49.39 -56.59 17.85
C ALA A 554 48.86 -55.70 16.71
N GLU A 555 49.31 -55.89 15.47
CA GLU A 555 48.82 -55.20 14.27
C GLU A 555 47.33 -55.50 14.03
N LYS A 556 46.93 -56.78 14.08
CA LYS A 556 45.53 -57.22 13.99
C LYS A 556 44.65 -56.57 15.05
N GLN A 557 45.11 -56.45 16.30
CA GLN A 557 44.35 -55.79 17.37
C GLN A 557 44.30 -54.28 17.18
N ALA A 558 45.38 -53.65 16.70
CA ALA A 558 45.39 -52.22 16.34
C ALA A 558 44.37 -51.94 15.23
N LEU A 559 44.40 -52.71 14.13
CA LEU A 559 43.44 -52.60 13.01
C LEU A 559 42.00 -52.90 13.45
N LEU A 560 41.77 -53.85 14.37
CA LEU A 560 40.44 -54.12 14.92
C LEU A 560 39.91 -52.93 15.74
N ASN A 561 40.78 -52.28 16.53
CA ASN A 561 40.45 -51.09 17.32
C ASN A 561 40.22 -49.86 16.43
N GLU A 562 41.04 -49.66 15.38
CA GLU A 562 40.82 -48.60 14.38
C GLU A 562 39.53 -48.82 13.60
N HIS A 563 39.24 -50.05 13.16
CA HIS A 563 37.96 -50.40 12.55
C HIS A 563 36.79 -50.16 13.50
N GLY A 564 36.94 -50.49 14.80
CA GLY A 564 35.96 -50.17 15.84
C GLY A 564 35.72 -48.67 15.98
N ALA A 565 36.79 -47.87 16.05
CA ALA A 565 36.72 -46.41 16.14
C ALA A 565 36.13 -45.77 14.88
N ALA A 566 36.48 -46.25 13.69
CA ALA A 566 35.93 -45.84 12.41
C ALA A 566 34.43 -46.18 12.31
N GLN A 567 34.04 -47.39 12.73
CA GLN A 567 32.64 -47.80 12.79
C GLN A 567 31.85 -46.99 13.84
N GLU A 568 32.47 -46.59 14.95
CA GLU A 568 31.89 -45.63 15.88
C GLU A 568 31.71 -44.23 15.26
N GLN A 569 32.68 -43.72 14.51
CA GLN A 569 32.52 -42.46 13.79
C GLN A 569 31.43 -42.55 12.71
N LEU A 570 31.38 -43.66 11.97
CA LEU A 570 30.33 -43.92 10.97
C LEU A 570 28.95 -44.04 11.64
N ASN A 571 28.84 -44.66 12.81
CA ASN A 571 27.62 -44.66 13.63
C ASN A 571 27.25 -43.23 14.08
N LYS A 572 28.21 -42.43 14.56
CA LYS A 572 27.98 -41.03 14.97
C LYS A 572 27.56 -40.15 13.79
N ILE A 573 28.08 -40.39 12.58
CA ILE A 573 27.69 -39.74 11.32
C ILE A 573 26.31 -40.21 10.88
N ARG A 574 26.00 -41.52 10.93
CA ARG A 574 24.65 -42.04 10.66
C ARG A 574 23.62 -41.41 11.59
N ASP A 575 23.94 -41.29 12.87
CA ASP A 575 23.00 -40.79 13.89
C ASP A 575 22.89 -39.26 13.86
N SER A 576 23.94 -38.54 13.47
CA SER A 576 23.84 -37.10 13.17
C SER A 576 23.08 -36.85 11.87
N TYR A 577 23.28 -37.67 10.83
CA TYR A 577 22.54 -37.61 9.57
C TYR A 577 21.06 -37.97 9.75
N ALA A 578 20.73 -38.93 10.62
CA ALA A 578 19.36 -39.25 11.01
C ALA A 578 18.69 -38.11 11.81
N LYS A 579 19.47 -37.35 12.61
CA LYS A 579 19.02 -36.11 13.26
C LYS A 579 18.91 -34.93 12.28
N LEU A 580 19.72 -34.89 11.21
CA LEU A 580 19.71 -33.85 10.18
C LEU A 580 18.56 -34.05 9.17
N LEU A 581 18.28 -35.30 8.82
CA LEU A 581 17.01 -35.76 8.22
C LEU A 581 15.84 -35.74 9.23
N GLY A 582 16.06 -35.14 10.41
CA GLY A 582 15.30 -35.25 11.66
C GLY A 582 13.80 -35.42 11.48
N HIS A 583 13.37 -36.68 11.47
CA HIS A 583 11.98 -37.13 11.34
C HIS A 583 11.14 -36.23 10.41
N GLN A 584 11.60 -36.00 9.16
CA GLN A 584 10.95 -35.10 8.19
C GLN A 584 9.42 -35.29 8.25
N ASN A 585 8.72 -34.30 8.80
CA ASN A 585 7.39 -34.53 9.35
C ASN A 585 6.35 -34.55 8.22
N LEU A 586 6.26 -35.70 7.55
CA LEU A 586 5.34 -35.95 6.44
C LEU A 586 3.90 -35.59 6.82
N LYS A 587 3.50 -35.78 8.08
CA LYS A 587 2.18 -35.40 8.60
C LYS A 587 1.96 -33.87 8.64
N GLN A 588 2.99 -33.08 8.96
CA GLN A 588 2.97 -31.61 8.84
C GLN A 588 3.08 -31.14 7.38
N LYS A 589 3.96 -31.75 6.57
CA LYS A 589 4.16 -31.43 5.16
C LYS A 589 2.89 -31.71 4.34
N ILE A 590 2.23 -32.85 4.57
CA ILE A 590 0.92 -33.19 4.02
C ILE A 590 -0.14 -32.18 4.49
N LYS A 591 -0.19 -31.80 5.77
CA LYS A 591 -1.11 -30.75 6.25
C LYS A 591 -0.91 -29.41 5.52
N HIS A 592 0.34 -28.99 5.30
CA HIS A 592 0.63 -27.76 4.54
C HIS A 592 0.25 -27.88 3.06
N VAL A 593 0.54 -29.01 2.42
CA VAL A 593 0.17 -29.27 1.02
C VAL A 593 -1.36 -29.37 0.84
N VAL A 594 -2.08 -29.95 1.80
CA VAL A 594 -3.56 -29.95 1.84
C VAL A 594 -4.08 -28.52 1.99
N LYS A 595 -3.58 -27.74 2.96
CA LYS A 595 -3.99 -26.33 3.13
C LYS A 595 -3.78 -25.50 1.86
N LEU A 596 -2.61 -25.64 1.21
CA LEU A 596 -2.32 -24.98 -0.07
C LEU A 596 -3.23 -25.47 -1.21
N LYS A 597 -3.61 -26.76 -1.22
CA LYS A 597 -4.57 -27.30 -2.20
C LYS A 597 -5.98 -26.74 -1.99
N ASP A 598 -6.41 -26.59 -0.75
CA ASP A 598 -7.71 -26.04 -0.39
C ASP A 598 -7.79 -24.53 -0.73
N GLU A 599 -6.75 -23.76 -0.37
CA GLU A 599 -6.59 -22.35 -0.76
C GLU A 599 -6.58 -22.17 -2.29
N ASN A 600 -5.84 -23.02 -3.02
CA ASN A 600 -5.81 -23.00 -4.50
C ASN A 600 -7.18 -23.36 -5.11
N SER A 601 -7.92 -24.27 -4.47
CA SER A 601 -9.28 -24.65 -4.90
C SER A 601 -10.27 -23.51 -4.66
N GLN A 602 -10.15 -22.80 -3.54
CA GLN A 602 -10.95 -21.62 -3.26
C GLN A 602 -10.66 -20.47 -4.25
N LEU A 603 -9.38 -20.17 -4.52
CA LEU A 603 -8.96 -19.19 -5.52
C LEU A 603 -9.46 -19.55 -6.92
N LYS A 604 -9.45 -20.82 -7.32
CA LYS A 604 -10.07 -21.29 -8.58
C LYS A 604 -11.59 -21.04 -8.61
N SER A 605 -12.28 -21.19 -7.47
CA SER A 605 -13.71 -20.83 -7.36
C SER A 605 -13.92 -19.32 -7.53
N GLU A 606 -13.02 -18.48 -7.01
CA GLU A 606 -13.10 -17.03 -7.07
C GLU A 606 -12.78 -16.50 -8.47
N VAL A 607 -11.74 -17.02 -9.12
CA VAL A 607 -11.46 -16.79 -10.55
C VAL A 607 -12.66 -17.18 -11.41
N SER A 608 -13.36 -18.28 -11.09
CA SER A 608 -14.57 -18.69 -11.82
C SER A 608 -15.75 -17.75 -11.60
N LYS A 609 -15.97 -17.28 -10.35
CA LYS A 609 -16.97 -16.25 -10.02
C LYS A 609 -16.68 -14.92 -10.75
N LEU A 610 -15.42 -14.47 -10.73
CA LEU A 610 -14.98 -13.25 -11.41
C LEU A 610 -15.10 -13.36 -12.93
N ARG A 611 -14.77 -14.51 -13.54
CA ARG A 611 -15.02 -14.77 -14.97
C ARG A 611 -16.51 -14.70 -15.31
N CYS A 612 -17.39 -15.24 -14.46
CA CYS A 612 -18.85 -15.14 -14.63
C CYS A 612 -19.34 -13.68 -14.53
N GLN A 613 -18.83 -12.89 -13.57
CA GLN A 613 -19.13 -11.47 -13.46
C GLN A 613 -18.61 -10.66 -14.68
N LEU A 614 -17.42 -10.97 -15.17
CA LEU A 614 -16.84 -10.36 -16.36
C LEU A 614 -17.68 -10.69 -17.62
N ALA A 615 -18.12 -11.93 -17.77
CA ALA A 615 -19.01 -12.34 -18.86
C ALA A 615 -20.35 -11.60 -18.81
N LYS A 616 -20.96 -11.45 -17.61
CA LYS A 616 -22.17 -10.65 -17.42
C LYS A 616 -21.94 -9.17 -17.77
N LYS A 617 -20.82 -8.57 -17.34
CA LYS A 617 -20.46 -7.20 -17.70
C LYS A 617 -20.30 -7.03 -19.21
N LYS A 618 -19.59 -7.93 -19.89
CA LYS A 618 -19.47 -7.95 -21.36
C LYS A 618 -20.82 -8.13 -22.06
N GLN A 619 -21.76 -8.88 -21.46
CA GLN A 619 -23.11 -9.02 -22.02
C GLN A 619 -23.97 -7.75 -21.84
N SER A 620 -23.80 -6.98 -20.77
CA SER A 620 -24.41 -5.65 -20.64
C SER A 620 -23.73 -4.61 -21.55
N GLU A 621 -22.41 -4.67 -21.69
CA GLU A 621 -21.60 -3.80 -22.54
C GLU A 621 -21.96 -3.98 -24.03
N THR A 622 -22.09 -5.23 -24.50
CA THR A 622 -22.57 -5.52 -25.87
C THR A 622 -24.00 -5.07 -26.10
N LYS A 623 -24.92 -5.24 -25.13
CA LYS A 623 -26.29 -4.70 -25.24
C LYS A 623 -26.33 -3.17 -25.32
N LEU A 624 -25.57 -2.48 -24.49
CA LEU A 624 -25.43 -1.02 -24.54
C LEU A 624 -24.79 -0.57 -25.86
N GLN A 625 -23.83 -1.32 -26.39
CA GLN A 625 -23.24 -1.07 -27.71
C GLN A 625 -24.25 -1.32 -28.85
N GLU A 626 -25.10 -2.33 -28.76
CA GLU A 626 -26.19 -2.58 -29.72
C GLU A 626 -27.26 -1.47 -29.67
N GLU A 627 -27.60 -0.96 -28.48
CA GLU A 627 -28.51 0.17 -28.30
C GLU A 627 -27.90 1.47 -28.83
N LEU A 628 -26.63 1.75 -28.52
CA LEU A 628 -25.88 2.87 -29.06
C LEU A 628 -25.79 2.82 -30.60
N ASN A 629 -25.49 1.65 -31.17
CA ASN A 629 -25.44 1.45 -32.62
C ASN A 629 -26.82 1.67 -33.27
N LYS A 630 -27.93 1.26 -32.62
CA LYS A 630 -29.30 1.55 -33.09
C LYS A 630 -29.60 3.05 -33.08
N VAL A 631 -29.24 3.77 -32.02
CA VAL A 631 -29.42 5.23 -31.90
C VAL A 631 -28.60 5.98 -32.96
N LEU A 632 -27.37 5.53 -33.24
CA LEU A 632 -26.50 6.09 -34.27
C LEU A 632 -26.87 5.65 -35.71
N GLY A 633 -27.95 4.88 -35.90
CA GLY A 633 -28.39 4.38 -37.22
C GLY A 633 -27.49 3.32 -37.85
N ILE A 634 -26.47 2.84 -37.13
CA ILE A 634 -25.49 1.87 -37.59
C ILE A 634 -26.12 0.48 -37.57
N LYS A 635 -26.64 0.03 -38.72
CA LYS A 635 -27.13 -1.34 -38.89
C LYS A 635 -25.99 -2.33 -38.61
N HIS A 636 -26.19 -3.19 -37.62
CA HIS A 636 -25.20 -4.22 -37.26
C HIS A 636 -24.93 -5.13 -38.46
N PHE A 637 -23.65 -5.26 -38.83
CA PHE A 637 -23.19 -6.12 -39.90
C PHE A 637 -23.31 -7.60 -39.48
N ASP A 638 -24.37 -8.24 -39.96
CA ASP A 638 -24.62 -9.69 -39.83
C ASP A 638 -23.56 -10.48 -40.64
N PRO A 639 -22.60 -11.18 -39.98
CA PRO A 639 -21.52 -11.88 -40.69
C PRO A 639 -22.04 -12.97 -41.63
N SER A 640 -23.24 -13.49 -41.37
CA SER A 640 -23.94 -14.48 -42.21
C SER A 640 -24.23 -13.94 -43.62
N LYS A 641 -24.28 -12.61 -43.79
CA LYS A 641 -24.57 -11.92 -45.06
C LYS A 641 -23.32 -11.37 -45.76
N ALA A 642 -22.15 -11.46 -45.10
CA ALA A 642 -20.88 -10.92 -45.60
C ALA A 642 -20.42 -11.52 -46.94
N PHE A 643 -20.88 -12.73 -47.27
CA PHE A 643 -20.40 -13.53 -48.40
C PHE A 643 -21.50 -13.90 -49.41
N HIS A 644 -22.59 -13.13 -49.47
CA HIS A 644 -23.62 -13.26 -50.51
C HIS A 644 -23.42 -12.21 -51.61
N HIS A 645 -22.41 -12.44 -52.46
CA HIS A 645 -22.29 -11.76 -53.74
C HIS A 645 -23.17 -12.46 -54.79
N GLU A 646 -23.90 -11.67 -55.58
CA GLU A 646 -24.74 -12.21 -56.66
C GLU A 646 -23.91 -12.52 -57.92
N SER A 647 -24.34 -13.57 -58.63
CA SER A 647 -23.93 -13.97 -59.98
C SER A 647 -22.45 -14.29 -60.26
N LYS A 648 -22.20 -15.59 -60.47
CA LYS A 648 -21.30 -16.20 -61.48
C LYS A 648 -19.78 -15.94 -61.28
N GLU A 649 -18.91 -16.95 -61.37
CA GLU A 649 -19.06 -18.27 -61.98
C GLU A 649 -18.06 -19.30 -61.44
N ASN A 650 -18.30 -20.58 -61.75
CA ASN A 650 -17.33 -21.68 -61.76
C ASN A 650 -16.66 -22.15 -60.44
N PHE A 651 -17.44 -23.02 -59.78
CA PHE A 651 -16.99 -24.32 -59.23
C PHE A 651 -16.19 -24.40 -57.93
N ALA A 652 -16.68 -25.29 -57.05
CA ALA A 652 -16.01 -25.73 -55.83
C ALA A 652 -15.25 -27.05 -56.04
N LEU A 653 -14.28 -27.33 -55.17
CA LEU A 653 -13.85 -28.70 -54.88
C LEU A 653 -13.92 -29.00 -53.38
N LYS A 654 -14.68 -30.06 -53.06
CA LYS A 654 -14.79 -30.67 -51.73
C LYS A 654 -13.53 -31.52 -51.47
N THR A 655 -13.15 -31.74 -50.21
CA THR A 655 -13.25 -33.07 -49.57
C THR A 655 -12.91 -33.03 -48.06
N PRO A 656 -13.36 -34.02 -47.25
CA PRO A 656 -13.18 -34.04 -45.79
C PRO A 656 -12.42 -35.29 -45.26
N LEU A 657 -11.97 -35.23 -44.00
CA LEU A 657 -11.89 -36.32 -42.99
C LEU A 657 -11.89 -35.63 -41.58
N LYS A 658 -12.54 -36.11 -40.50
CA LYS A 658 -12.35 -37.37 -39.72
C LYS A 658 -10.93 -37.47 -39.11
N GLU A 659 -10.72 -37.83 -37.82
CA GLU A 659 -11.62 -38.18 -36.72
C GLU A 659 -10.87 -38.15 -35.36
N GLY A 660 -11.58 -38.27 -34.22
CA GLY A 660 -11.01 -38.45 -32.87
C GLY A 660 -10.79 -37.15 -32.08
N SER A 661 -11.36 -36.85 -30.90
CA SER A 661 -11.86 -37.59 -29.72
C SER A 661 -10.87 -37.65 -28.54
N THR A 662 -11.40 -37.40 -27.33
CA THR A 662 -10.73 -37.44 -26.01
C THR A 662 -9.59 -36.41 -25.78
N ASN A 663 -9.31 -35.95 -24.55
CA ASN A 663 -9.91 -36.28 -23.25
C ASN A 663 -10.07 -35.02 -22.36
N CYS A 664 -10.96 -35.08 -21.38
CA CYS A 664 -11.09 -34.04 -20.35
C CYS A 664 -10.12 -34.28 -19.19
N TYR A 665 -9.44 -33.22 -18.72
CA TYR A 665 -8.92 -33.04 -17.36
C TYR A 665 -8.77 -31.55 -17.03
#